data_AF-A0A453QYU5-F1
#
_entry.id   AF-A0A453QYU5-F1
#
_cell.length_a   1.000
_cell.length_b   1.000
_cell.length_c   1.000
_cell.angle_alpha   90.00
_cell.angle_beta   90.00
_cell.angle_gamma   90.00
#
_symmetry.space_group_name_H-M   'P 1'
#
loop_
_entity.id
_entity.type
_entity.pdbx_description
1 polymer ?
#
loop_
_entity_poly.entity_id
_entity_poly.type
_entity_poly.pdbx_seq_one_letter_code
_entity_poly.pdbx_strand_id
1 'polypeptide(L)'
;MFDFWNKLCLVEVRLLDSSFIEAMKTGSSTDDWRRRGTKLFNEGQFEMATMCFEKANDAYREKWARAGGLVATADSVMPKNLELGQASLQKAAEIYESIGMHEKAASCYIKLHDYKRAGMMYMQNCSTSRLEDAGDCFAMTECWSEAAEAYFKAKCYTKCLCMCSKRKLFSLGLQFLEQLWEEASVDESNIGLLYSPAAYGLIVDSLDAHLRPSNKKLTHGHLGRMAIFLLHVVPWGAMLTSRLMQYLDSESEWANFFQSLDIFVHHSRYDFFGHIESQHPSGLDGRYSLLLNLKLALESTFKFTLNANWRAEPDYISPMCCVDLIECLGYFASSCFVLHGCMFSTESIFLKMVMRKNCSLYFQSCLMSTPDRELEKMSISVERFIFESARSLLTKKHMIQEWVQKTSSTSHIPVLLRLVVALYLVPLNLKVGDCYEATRFLEMHKVFEDLPLEFSQKILGALQIRSWKLGKFRRLFADALEVIGERMLVAGSPRAQATCRGLNAIVISSWDCMVNHVARTVNSLFRDESIENNFLGKIQRKGLLPHERNRGGNKIRDAEFWEKFEAFQANKQGQKDARAIVVFLRSVLSWLIQRGPPTKIDVDLLLEVRQVCNDFDKQSDDSAEKRACVTAKDLYSTWKDGGKKLKKIISVLRSEKASMEEDRRNAAAADVAVQSHTDGCSGSEPGTGAAEEDAPEARGLSTPEDVEAHKQKSKKKSKKCRRHALP
;
A
#
# COMPACT_ATOMS: atom_id res chain seq x y z
N MET A 1 -73.69 -8.68 -55.51
CA MET A 1 -72.51 -8.41 -54.65
C MET A 1 -72.39 -6.93 -54.34
N PHE A 2 -72.20 -6.05 -55.33
CA PHE A 2 -72.13 -4.60 -55.10
C PHE A 2 -73.32 -4.03 -54.30
N ASP A 3 -74.55 -4.33 -54.70
CA ASP A 3 -75.76 -3.84 -53.99
C ASP A 3 -75.88 -4.32 -52.55
N PHE A 4 -75.26 -5.47 -52.22
CA PHE A 4 -75.21 -5.99 -50.86
C PHE A 4 -74.31 -5.13 -49.96
N TRP A 5 -73.11 -4.79 -50.44
CA TRP A 5 -72.19 -3.93 -49.71
C TRP A 5 -72.63 -2.47 -49.68
N ASN A 6 -73.31 -2.01 -50.74
CA ASN A 6 -73.92 -0.68 -50.81
C ASN A 6 -75.05 -0.53 -49.77
N LYS A 7 -75.90 -1.56 -49.61
CA LYS A 7 -76.93 -1.58 -48.55
C LYS A 7 -76.36 -1.53 -47.13
N LEU A 8 -75.15 -2.02 -46.91
CA LEU A 8 -74.47 -1.94 -45.61
C LEU A 8 -73.77 -0.60 -45.37
N CYS A 9 -73.88 0.37 -46.28
CA CYS A 9 -73.17 1.66 -46.24
C CYS A 9 -71.64 1.50 -46.17
N LEU A 10 -71.10 0.38 -46.66
CA LEU A 10 -69.66 0.10 -46.69
C LEU A 10 -69.02 0.45 -48.04
N VAL A 11 -69.84 0.85 -49.01
CA VAL A 11 -69.39 1.26 -50.35
C VAL A 11 -69.75 2.72 -50.53
N GLU A 12 -68.74 3.52 -50.82
CA GLU A 12 -68.92 4.90 -51.23
C GLU A 12 -68.63 4.99 -52.73
N VAL A 13 -69.64 5.43 -53.51
CA VAL A 13 -69.51 5.64 -54.96
C VAL A 13 -69.31 7.13 -55.20
N ARG A 14 -68.10 7.51 -55.60
CA ARG A 14 -67.76 8.90 -55.96
C ARG A 14 -67.42 8.99 -57.44
N LEU A 15 -67.69 10.15 -58.02
CA LEU A 15 -67.18 10.50 -59.35
C LEU A 15 -65.66 10.67 -59.27
N LEU A 16 -64.95 10.30 -60.34
CA LEU A 16 -63.50 10.37 -60.43
C LEU A 16 -63.05 11.82 -60.68
N ASP A 17 -63.36 12.70 -59.73
CA ASP A 17 -63.06 14.13 -59.77
C ASP A 17 -61.68 14.44 -59.20
N SER A 18 -61.21 15.67 -59.42
CA SER A 18 -59.88 16.12 -59.00
C SER A 18 -59.66 15.97 -57.49
N SER A 19 -60.71 16.18 -56.68
CA SER A 19 -60.66 16.10 -55.22
C SER A 19 -60.60 14.66 -54.71
N PHE A 20 -61.29 13.73 -55.39
CA PHE A 20 -61.26 12.31 -55.10
C PHE A 20 -59.94 11.68 -55.54
N ILE A 21 -59.41 12.08 -56.70
CA ILE A 21 -58.05 11.73 -57.12
C ILE A 21 -57.03 12.25 -56.10
N GLU A 22 -57.21 13.45 -55.54
CA GLU A 22 -56.33 14.02 -54.53
C GLU A 22 -56.44 13.30 -53.17
N ALA A 23 -57.64 12.90 -52.76
CA ALA A 23 -57.87 12.05 -51.59
C ALA A 23 -57.36 10.60 -51.77
N MET A 24 -57.38 10.05 -52.99
CA MET A 24 -56.71 8.78 -53.31
C MET A 24 -55.18 8.92 -53.37
N LYS A 25 -54.69 10.13 -53.66
CA LYS A 25 -53.27 10.51 -53.65
C LYS A 25 -52.73 10.80 -52.26
N THR A 26 -53.52 10.73 -51.17
CA THR A 26 -52.95 10.73 -49.81
C THR A 26 -52.16 9.45 -49.61
N GLY A 27 -50.91 9.47 -50.11
CA GLY A 27 -49.93 8.43 -49.87
C GLY A 27 -49.72 8.31 -48.37
N SER A 28 -49.43 7.10 -47.91
CA SER A 28 -49.08 6.88 -46.51
C SER A 28 -47.98 7.86 -46.11
N SER A 29 -48.14 8.48 -44.94
CA SER A 29 -47.16 9.44 -44.44
C SER A 29 -45.81 8.76 -44.18
N THR A 30 -44.75 9.54 -44.08
CA THR A 30 -43.42 9.02 -43.70
C THR A 30 -43.46 8.29 -42.36
N ASP A 31 -44.29 8.74 -41.42
CA ASP A 31 -44.48 8.09 -40.11
C ASP A 31 -45.27 6.78 -40.21
N ASP A 32 -46.26 6.69 -41.10
CA ASP A 32 -47.00 5.44 -41.34
C ASP A 32 -46.08 4.37 -41.93
N TRP A 33 -45.24 4.76 -42.90
CA TRP A 33 -44.21 3.89 -43.46
C TRP A 33 -43.20 3.44 -42.39
N ARG A 34 -42.75 4.34 -41.52
CA ARG A 34 -41.83 4.00 -40.42
C ARG A 34 -42.46 3.01 -39.42
N ARG A 35 -43.71 3.23 -39.01
CA ARG A 35 -44.45 2.32 -38.10
C ARG A 35 -44.65 0.95 -38.73
N ARG A 36 -45.06 0.92 -40.01
CA ARG A 36 -45.23 -0.34 -40.74
C ARG A 36 -43.92 -1.08 -40.90
N GLY A 37 -42.84 -0.38 -41.24
CA GLY A 37 -41.49 -0.93 -41.34
C GLY A 37 -41.01 -1.53 -40.03
N THR A 38 -41.22 -0.86 -38.89
CA THR A 38 -40.89 -1.41 -37.56
C THR A 38 -41.67 -2.68 -37.24
N LYS A 39 -42.96 -2.74 -37.58
CA LYS A 39 -43.76 -3.96 -37.40
C LYS A 39 -43.20 -5.12 -38.22
N LEU A 40 -42.97 -4.89 -39.51
CA LEU A 40 -42.44 -5.91 -40.43
C LEU A 40 -41.03 -6.38 -40.03
N PHE A 41 -40.19 -5.47 -39.55
CA PHE A 41 -38.86 -5.80 -39.03
C PHE A 41 -38.95 -6.76 -37.84
N ASN A 42 -39.85 -6.49 -36.90
CA ASN A 42 -40.06 -7.37 -35.73
C ASN A 42 -40.66 -8.73 -36.10
N GLU A 43 -41.40 -8.80 -37.21
CA GLU A 43 -41.95 -10.04 -37.77
C GLU A 43 -40.92 -10.85 -38.60
N GLY A 44 -39.68 -10.37 -38.72
CA GLY A 44 -38.62 -11.01 -39.51
C GLY A 44 -38.74 -10.80 -41.03
N GLN A 45 -39.64 -9.92 -41.48
CA GLN A 45 -39.88 -9.62 -42.89
C GLN A 45 -38.97 -8.47 -43.35
N PHE A 46 -37.66 -8.74 -43.40
CA PHE A 46 -36.63 -7.71 -43.56
C PHE A 46 -36.64 -7.00 -44.92
N GLU A 47 -36.93 -7.68 -46.04
CA GLU A 47 -37.02 -7.00 -47.35
C GLU A 47 -38.18 -6.00 -47.38
N MET A 48 -39.35 -6.40 -46.86
CA MET A 48 -40.52 -5.53 -46.79
C MET A 48 -40.31 -4.37 -45.81
N ALA A 49 -39.61 -4.62 -44.69
CA ALA A 49 -39.22 -3.57 -43.76
C ALA A 49 -38.25 -2.55 -44.41
N THR A 50 -37.25 -3.02 -45.17
CA THR A 50 -36.29 -2.18 -45.89
C THR A 50 -37.01 -1.24 -46.86
N MET A 51 -37.91 -1.76 -47.69
CA MET A 51 -38.73 -0.93 -48.61
C MET A 51 -39.58 0.11 -47.87
N CYS A 52 -40.14 -0.23 -46.71
CA CYS A 52 -40.91 0.72 -45.91
C CYS A 52 -40.02 1.86 -45.38
N PHE A 53 -38.80 1.56 -44.93
CA PHE A 53 -37.87 2.59 -44.44
C PHE A 53 -37.28 3.46 -45.56
N GLU A 54 -37.07 2.90 -46.76
CA GLU A 54 -36.73 3.67 -47.97
C GLU A 54 -37.83 4.68 -48.30
N LYS A 55 -39.12 4.25 -48.29
CA LYS A 55 -40.27 5.14 -48.51
C LYS A 55 -40.46 6.18 -47.40
N ALA A 56 -40.03 5.87 -46.18
CA ALA A 56 -40.00 6.80 -45.06
C ALA A 56 -38.81 7.78 -45.11
N ASN A 57 -37.89 7.62 -46.07
CA ASN A 57 -36.60 8.32 -46.15
C ASN A 57 -35.76 8.19 -44.85
N ASP A 58 -35.85 7.04 -44.18
CA ASP A 58 -35.16 6.72 -42.93
C ASP A 58 -33.93 5.85 -43.22
N ALA A 59 -32.85 6.50 -43.66
CA ALA A 59 -31.62 5.82 -44.09
C ALA A 59 -30.98 4.95 -42.99
N TYR A 60 -31.14 5.32 -41.72
CA TYR A 60 -30.61 4.52 -40.61
C TYR A 60 -31.37 3.20 -40.46
N ARG A 61 -32.72 3.26 -40.38
CA ARG A 61 -33.55 2.05 -40.22
C ARG A 61 -33.58 1.18 -41.47
N GLU A 62 -33.45 1.79 -42.64
CA GLU A 62 -33.27 1.09 -43.91
C GLU A 62 -32.01 0.20 -43.88
N LYS A 63 -30.85 0.79 -43.60
CA LYS A 63 -29.58 0.06 -43.48
C LYS A 63 -29.64 -1.01 -42.37
N TRP A 64 -30.28 -0.69 -41.24
CA TRP A 64 -30.48 -1.67 -40.17
C TRP A 64 -31.36 -2.85 -40.62
N ALA A 65 -32.48 -2.60 -41.31
CA ALA A 65 -33.35 -3.65 -41.86
C ALA A 65 -32.60 -4.51 -42.89
N ARG A 66 -31.85 -3.88 -43.79
CA ARG A 66 -31.02 -4.55 -44.80
C ARG A 66 -29.98 -5.46 -44.17
N ALA A 67 -29.24 -4.97 -43.17
CA ALA A 67 -28.27 -5.77 -42.43
C ALA A 67 -28.92 -6.94 -41.67
N GLY A 68 -30.09 -6.71 -41.05
CA GLY A 68 -30.88 -7.77 -40.41
C GLY A 68 -31.30 -8.87 -41.38
N GLY A 69 -31.76 -8.49 -42.58
CA GLY A 69 -32.08 -9.42 -43.67
C GLY A 69 -30.88 -10.25 -44.10
N LEU A 70 -29.72 -9.62 -44.32
CA LEU A 70 -28.48 -10.32 -44.70
C LEU A 70 -28.03 -11.35 -43.64
N VAL A 71 -28.17 -11.04 -42.35
CA VAL A 71 -27.88 -12.01 -41.27
C VAL A 71 -28.85 -13.18 -41.32
N ALA A 72 -30.15 -12.93 -41.48
CA ALA A 72 -31.15 -13.98 -41.57
C ALA A 72 -30.94 -14.88 -42.80
N THR A 73 -30.59 -14.28 -43.96
CA THR A 73 -30.21 -15.01 -45.16
C THR A 73 -28.98 -15.87 -44.89
N ALA A 74 -27.93 -15.31 -44.28
CA ALA A 74 -26.74 -16.07 -43.96
C ALA A 74 -27.03 -17.27 -43.06
N ASP A 75 -27.77 -17.08 -41.96
CA ASP A 75 -28.12 -18.17 -41.03
C ASP A 75 -28.89 -19.30 -41.74
N SER A 76 -29.71 -18.98 -42.75
CA SER A 76 -30.45 -19.97 -43.55
C SER A 76 -29.61 -20.70 -44.61
N VAL A 77 -28.59 -20.03 -45.16
CA VAL A 77 -27.79 -20.53 -46.29
C VAL A 77 -26.51 -21.24 -45.84
N MET A 78 -25.93 -20.84 -44.70
CA MET A 78 -24.68 -21.39 -44.15
C MET A 78 -24.62 -22.93 -44.13
N PRO A 79 -25.69 -23.68 -43.79
CA PRO A 79 -25.64 -25.15 -43.83
C PRO A 79 -25.49 -25.75 -45.24
N LYS A 80 -25.82 -24.99 -46.29
CA LYS A 80 -25.87 -25.45 -47.69
C LYS A 80 -24.74 -24.87 -48.54
N ASN A 81 -24.38 -23.61 -48.29
CA ASN A 81 -23.34 -22.89 -49.02
C ASN A 81 -22.62 -21.93 -48.07
N LEU A 82 -21.46 -22.37 -47.59
CA LEU A 82 -20.65 -21.63 -46.62
C LEU A 82 -20.16 -20.29 -47.17
N GLU A 83 -19.65 -20.26 -48.40
CA GLU A 83 -19.09 -19.05 -49.02
C GLU A 83 -20.14 -17.95 -49.18
N LEU A 84 -21.34 -18.31 -49.65
CA LEU A 84 -22.43 -17.34 -49.84
C LEU A 84 -22.98 -16.82 -48.50
N GLY A 85 -23.04 -17.69 -47.48
CA GLY A 85 -23.39 -17.31 -46.12
C GLY A 85 -22.36 -16.35 -45.51
N GLN A 86 -21.07 -16.64 -45.64
CA GLN A 86 -19.97 -15.79 -45.17
C GLN A 86 -19.96 -14.43 -45.88
N ALA A 87 -20.12 -14.39 -47.21
CA ALA A 87 -20.19 -13.13 -47.95
C ALA A 87 -21.39 -12.26 -47.53
N SER A 88 -22.52 -12.89 -47.16
CA SER A 88 -23.71 -12.18 -46.66
C SER A 88 -23.49 -11.62 -45.25
N LEU A 89 -22.84 -12.37 -44.35
CA LEU A 89 -22.44 -11.88 -43.02
C LEU A 89 -21.42 -10.74 -43.10
N GLN A 90 -20.45 -10.83 -44.01
CA GLN A 90 -19.44 -9.78 -44.19
C GLN A 90 -20.09 -8.45 -44.58
N LYS A 91 -21.01 -8.48 -45.56
CA LYS A 91 -21.78 -7.29 -45.96
C LYS A 91 -22.66 -6.78 -44.83
N ALA A 92 -23.29 -7.66 -44.05
CA ALA A 92 -24.08 -7.26 -42.90
C ALA A 92 -23.23 -6.52 -41.85
N ALA A 93 -22.03 -7.05 -41.56
CA ALA A 93 -21.10 -6.44 -40.61
C ALA A 93 -20.66 -5.04 -41.05
N GLU A 94 -20.29 -4.86 -42.32
CA GLU A 94 -19.91 -3.56 -42.90
C GLU A 94 -21.04 -2.54 -42.83
N ILE A 95 -22.28 -2.97 -43.10
CA ILE A 95 -23.45 -2.09 -42.97
C ILE A 95 -23.63 -1.69 -41.50
N TYR A 96 -23.56 -2.63 -40.55
CA TYR A 96 -23.66 -2.33 -39.12
C TYR A 96 -22.56 -1.38 -38.63
N GLU A 97 -21.31 -1.55 -39.09
CA GLU A 97 -20.21 -0.60 -38.82
C GLU A 97 -20.56 0.80 -39.34
N SER A 98 -21.07 0.91 -40.58
CA SER A 98 -21.39 2.20 -41.21
C SER A 98 -22.48 3.00 -40.50
N ILE A 99 -23.34 2.34 -39.71
CA ILE A 99 -24.40 2.97 -38.92
C ILE A 99 -24.09 3.04 -37.42
N GLY A 100 -22.85 2.70 -37.02
CA GLY A 100 -22.40 2.77 -35.62
C GLY A 100 -22.98 1.67 -34.70
N MET A 101 -23.55 0.60 -35.26
CA MET A 101 -24.07 -0.54 -34.49
C MET A 101 -22.96 -1.57 -34.23
N HIS A 102 -21.92 -1.15 -33.49
CA HIS A 102 -20.68 -1.91 -33.31
C HIS A 102 -20.88 -3.29 -32.66
N GLU A 103 -21.80 -3.44 -31.70
CA GLU A 103 -22.10 -4.76 -31.09
C GLU A 103 -22.65 -5.75 -32.12
N LYS A 104 -23.52 -5.29 -33.02
CA LYS A 104 -24.10 -6.15 -34.07
C LYS A 104 -23.07 -6.51 -35.14
N ALA A 105 -22.19 -5.56 -35.47
CA ALA A 105 -21.06 -5.82 -36.36
C ALA A 105 -20.11 -6.87 -35.74
N ALA A 106 -19.74 -6.73 -34.47
CA ALA A 106 -18.90 -7.68 -33.75
C ALA A 106 -19.54 -9.09 -33.70
N SER A 107 -20.86 -9.19 -33.47
CA SER A 107 -21.58 -10.46 -33.54
C SER A 107 -21.49 -11.13 -34.92
N CYS A 108 -21.57 -10.35 -36.01
CA CYS A 108 -21.38 -10.86 -37.36
C CYS A 108 -19.94 -11.38 -37.56
N TYR A 109 -18.92 -10.66 -37.08
CA TYR A 109 -17.53 -11.12 -37.15
C TYR A 109 -17.26 -12.37 -36.32
N ILE A 110 -17.89 -12.52 -35.15
CA ILE A 110 -17.85 -13.77 -34.37
C ILE A 110 -18.40 -14.94 -35.17
N LYS A 111 -19.56 -14.76 -35.84
CA LYS A 111 -20.14 -15.80 -36.72
C LYS A 111 -19.25 -16.13 -37.92
N LEU A 112 -18.45 -15.16 -38.39
CA LEU A 112 -17.44 -15.35 -39.43
C LEU A 112 -16.14 -15.99 -38.92
N HIS A 113 -16.01 -16.23 -37.61
CA HIS A 113 -14.77 -16.61 -36.94
C HIS A 113 -13.63 -15.57 -37.07
N ASP A 114 -13.94 -14.32 -37.46
CA ASP A 114 -13.00 -13.19 -37.39
C ASP A 114 -13.05 -12.56 -35.99
N TYR A 115 -12.65 -13.35 -35.01
CA TYR A 115 -12.64 -12.96 -33.60
C TYR A 115 -11.69 -11.77 -33.34
N LYS A 116 -10.62 -11.61 -34.13
CA LYS A 116 -9.69 -10.47 -33.97
C LYS A 116 -10.38 -9.15 -34.29
N ARG A 117 -11.10 -9.07 -35.40
CA ARG A 117 -11.87 -7.87 -35.76
C ARG A 117 -13.04 -7.63 -34.79
N ALA A 118 -13.71 -8.69 -34.34
CA ALA A 118 -14.73 -8.60 -33.30
C ALA A 118 -14.18 -8.01 -31.99
N GLY A 119 -13.04 -8.51 -31.52
CA GLY A 119 -12.37 -8.03 -30.30
C GLY A 119 -11.98 -6.56 -30.39
N MET A 120 -11.46 -6.11 -31.54
CA MET A 120 -11.16 -4.70 -31.79
C MET A 120 -12.42 -3.82 -31.75
N MET A 121 -13.52 -4.27 -32.37
CA MET A 121 -14.80 -3.55 -32.33
C MET A 121 -15.34 -3.39 -30.91
N TYR A 122 -15.27 -4.45 -30.08
CA TYR A 122 -15.68 -4.36 -28.69
C TYR A 122 -14.75 -3.47 -27.85
N MET A 123 -13.44 -3.55 -28.06
CA MET A 123 -12.47 -2.80 -27.25
C MET A 123 -12.45 -1.30 -27.56
N GLN A 124 -12.62 -0.90 -28.82
CA GLN A 124 -12.46 0.50 -29.25
C GLN A 124 -13.79 1.26 -29.36
N ASN A 125 -14.88 0.57 -29.69
CA ASN A 125 -16.12 1.23 -30.11
C ASN A 125 -17.34 0.91 -29.22
N CYS A 126 -17.22 -0.05 -28.30
CA CYS A 126 -18.31 -0.43 -27.40
C CYS A 126 -18.07 0.10 -25.97
N SER A 127 -19.12 0.07 -25.14
CA SER A 127 -19.04 0.46 -23.73
C SER A 127 -18.14 -0.47 -22.94
N THR A 128 -17.68 0.00 -21.77
CA THR A 128 -16.84 -0.77 -20.84
C THR A 128 -17.44 -2.13 -20.44
N SER A 129 -18.77 -2.28 -20.51
CA SER A 129 -19.48 -3.53 -20.29
C SER A 129 -19.18 -4.65 -21.30
N ARG A 130 -18.58 -4.33 -22.46
CA ARG A 130 -18.23 -5.30 -23.52
C ARG A 130 -16.74 -5.65 -23.56
N LEU A 131 -15.94 -5.14 -22.62
CA LEU A 131 -14.51 -5.42 -22.57
C LEU A 131 -14.20 -6.90 -22.24
N GLU A 132 -15.08 -7.57 -21.49
CA GLU A 132 -14.96 -9.02 -21.27
C GLU A 132 -15.18 -9.80 -22.57
N ASP A 133 -16.19 -9.41 -23.36
CA ASP A 133 -16.46 -10.00 -24.69
C ASP A 133 -15.27 -9.77 -25.64
N ALA A 134 -14.61 -8.61 -25.56
CA ALA A 134 -13.38 -8.33 -26.30
C ALA A 134 -12.24 -9.27 -25.89
N GLY A 135 -12.04 -9.47 -24.58
CA GLY A 135 -11.04 -10.38 -24.02
C GLY A 135 -11.27 -11.83 -24.47
N ASP A 136 -12.53 -12.29 -24.42
CA ASP A 136 -12.91 -13.62 -24.88
C ASP A 136 -12.62 -13.80 -26.38
N CYS A 137 -12.90 -12.78 -27.22
CA CYS A 137 -12.57 -12.81 -28.65
C CYS A 137 -11.06 -12.90 -28.90
N PHE A 138 -10.24 -12.11 -28.23
CA PHE A 138 -8.78 -12.16 -28.36
C PHE A 138 -8.20 -13.49 -27.85
N ALA A 139 -8.79 -14.07 -26.79
CA ALA A 139 -8.38 -15.37 -26.28
C ALA A 139 -8.63 -16.50 -27.29
N MET A 140 -9.69 -16.41 -28.11
CA MET A 140 -9.99 -17.37 -29.18
C MET A 140 -8.97 -17.33 -30.33
N THR A 141 -8.33 -16.18 -30.58
CA THR A 141 -7.28 -16.04 -31.62
C THR A 141 -5.86 -16.17 -31.06
N GLU A 142 -5.71 -16.60 -29.81
CA GLU A 142 -4.42 -16.66 -29.12
C GLU A 142 -3.69 -15.31 -29.03
N CYS A 143 -4.43 -14.19 -29.10
CA CYS A 143 -3.91 -12.85 -28.88
C CYS A 143 -3.87 -12.56 -27.37
N TRP A 144 -3.01 -13.29 -26.65
CA TRP A 144 -3.00 -13.34 -25.18
C TRP A 144 -2.73 -11.99 -24.50
N SER A 145 -1.91 -11.13 -25.10
CA SER A 145 -1.59 -9.79 -24.59
C SER A 145 -2.81 -8.87 -24.62
N GLU A 146 -3.47 -8.80 -25.76
CA GLU A 146 -4.67 -8.01 -26.00
C GLU A 146 -5.84 -8.55 -25.16
N ALA A 147 -5.94 -9.87 -25.03
CA ALA A 147 -6.91 -10.51 -24.15
C ALA A 147 -6.69 -10.12 -22.68
N ALA A 148 -5.45 -10.20 -22.19
CA ALA A 148 -5.12 -9.83 -20.82
C ALA A 148 -5.42 -8.35 -20.54
N GLU A 149 -5.06 -7.44 -21.46
CA GLU A 149 -5.34 -6.01 -21.33
C GLU A 149 -6.86 -5.72 -21.33
N ALA A 150 -7.62 -6.37 -22.22
CA ALA A 150 -9.07 -6.24 -22.26
C ALA A 150 -9.72 -6.72 -20.95
N TYR A 151 -9.32 -7.89 -20.44
CA TYR A 151 -9.79 -8.40 -19.15
C TYR A 151 -9.38 -7.51 -17.97
N PHE A 152 -8.18 -6.94 -18.00
CA PHE A 152 -7.73 -6.00 -16.97
C PHE A 152 -8.62 -4.76 -16.93
N LYS A 153 -8.88 -4.14 -18.08
CA LYS A 153 -9.80 -2.99 -18.20
C LYS A 153 -11.25 -3.34 -17.83
N ALA A 154 -11.66 -4.58 -18.08
CA ALA A 154 -12.96 -5.12 -17.66
C ALA A 154 -13.05 -5.43 -16.15
N LYS A 155 -11.95 -5.30 -15.40
CA LYS A 155 -11.82 -5.74 -13.99
C LYS A 155 -12.00 -7.26 -13.79
N CYS A 156 -11.82 -8.05 -14.85
CA CYS A 156 -11.83 -9.51 -14.83
C CYS A 156 -10.43 -10.06 -14.50
N TYR A 157 -9.88 -9.68 -13.34
CA TYR A 157 -8.46 -9.88 -13.02
C TYR A 157 -8.00 -11.34 -13.03
N THR A 158 -8.84 -12.29 -12.58
CA THR A 158 -8.52 -13.71 -12.64
C THR A 158 -8.29 -14.20 -14.07
N LYS A 159 -9.18 -13.82 -15.01
CA LYS A 159 -9.04 -14.16 -16.43
C LYS A 159 -7.78 -13.51 -17.01
N CYS A 160 -7.53 -12.24 -16.68
CA CYS A 160 -6.32 -11.51 -17.07
C CYS A 160 -5.04 -12.25 -16.67
N LEU A 161 -4.91 -12.62 -15.40
CA LEU A 161 -3.73 -13.32 -14.87
C LEU A 161 -3.56 -14.71 -15.51
N CYS A 162 -4.66 -15.44 -15.72
CA CYS A 162 -4.61 -16.72 -16.43
C CYS A 162 -4.13 -16.58 -17.88
N MET A 163 -4.54 -15.53 -18.60
CA MET A 163 -4.02 -15.28 -19.96
C MET A 163 -2.52 -15.00 -19.94
N CYS A 164 -2.03 -14.30 -18.91
CA CYS A 164 -0.61 -14.03 -18.76
C CYS A 164 0.22 -15.32 -18.58
N SER A 165 -0.30 -16.33 -17.86
CA SER A 165 0.36 -17.64 -17.73
C SER A 165 0.44 -18.40 -19.05
N LYS A 166 -0.62 -18.38 -19.88
CA LYS A 166 -0.73 -19.25 -21.07
C LYS A 166 0.42 -19.10 -22.07
N ARG A 167 0.84 -17.87 -22.37
CA ARG A 167 1.93 -17.59 -23.33
C ARG A 167 3.18 -17.04 -22.66
N LYS A 168 3.36 -17.33 -21.36
CA LYS A 168 4.53 -16.88 -20.61
C LYS A 168 4.69 -15.34 -20.60
N LEU A 169 3.58 -14.60 -20.60
CA LEU A 169 3.57 -13.14 -20.52
C LEU A 169 3.77 -12.66 -19.08
N PHE A 170 4.80 -13.16 -18.42
CA PHE A 170 5.00 -12.95 -16.99
C PHE A 170 5.34 -11.51 -16.65
N SER A 171 6.10 -10.81 -17.50
CA SER A 171 6.38 -9.39 -17.32
C SER A 171 5.10 -8.56 -17.28
N LEU A 172 4.20 -8.80 -18.24
CA LEU A 172 2.90 -8.14 -18.32
C LEU A 172 2.00 -8.51 -17.13
N GLY A 173 1.94 -9.80 -16.77
CA GLY A 173 1.15 -10.26 -15.64
C GLY A 173 1.64 -9.70 -14.29
N LEU A 174 2.95 -9.60 -14.09
CA LEU A 174 3.54 -8.97 -12.90
C LEU A 174 3.26 -7.47 -12.86
N GLN A 175 3.28 -6.79 -14.01
CA GLN A 175 2.88 -5.37 -14.12
C GLN A 175 1.41 -5.18 -13.74
N PHE A 176 0.50 -6.05 -14.17
CA PHE A 176 -0.90 -6.00 -13.77
C PHE A 176 -1.08 -6.26 -12.28
N LEU A 177 -0.32 -7.18 -11.68
CA LEU A 177 -0.33 -7.39 -10.23
C LEU A 177 0.16 -6.15 -9.47
N GLU A 178 1.17 -5.46 -9.99
CA GLU A 178 1.66 -4.20 -9.42
C GLU A 178 0.61 -3.08 -9.49
N GLN A 179 -0.03 -2.90 -10.64
CA GLN A 179 -1.15 -1.95 -10.79
C GLN A 179 -2.32 -2.29 -9.86
N LEU A 180 -2.65 -3.58 -9.72
CA LEU A 180 -3.66 -4.04 -8.77
C LEU A 180 -3.28 -3.74 -7.32
N TRP A 181 -2.00 -3.83 -6.95
CA TRP A 181 -1.52 -3.43 -5.63
C TRP A 181 -1.65 -1.92 -5.41
N GLU A 182 -1.41 -1.10 -6.43
CA GLU A 182 -1.63 0.35 -6.37
C GLU A 182 -3.12 0.68 -6.22
N GLU A 183 -4.00 0.05 -7.01
CA GLU A 183 -5.46 0.23 -6.92
C GLU A 183 -6.04 -0.26 -5.59
N ALA A 184 -5.51 -1.35 -5.03
CA ALA A 184 -5.93 -1.91 -3.74
C ALA A 184 -5.61 -1.00 -2.54
N SER A 185 -4.74 0.00 -2.71
CA SER A 185 -4.56 1.06 -1.69
C SER A 185 -5.80 1.95 -1.53
N VAL A 186 -6.62 2.05 -2.58
CA VAL A 186 -7.82 2.88 -2.65
C VAL A 186 -9.10 2.07 -2.35
N ASP A 187 -9.12 0.78 -2.73
CA ASP A 187 -10.26 -0.13 -2.59
C ASP A 187 -9.85 -1.50 -2.02
N GLU A 188 -10.23 -1.76 -0.75
CA GLU A 188 -9.92 -3.01 -0.04
C GLU A 188 -10.53 -4.26 -0.70
N SER A 189 -11.55 -4.11 -1.58
CA SER A 189 -12.17 -5.25 -2.27
C SER A 189 -11.22 -5.98 -3.23
N ASN A 190 -10.19 -5.29 -3.73
CA ASN A 190 -9.17 -5.85 -4.61
C ASN A 190 -8.08 -6.65 -3.88
N ILE A 191 -7.99 -6.53 -2.55
CA ILE A 191 -6.98 -7.22 -1.74
C ILE A 191 -7.12 -8.75 -1.83
N GLY A 192 -8.36 -9.27 -1.87
CA GLY A 192 -8.61 -10.71 -1.99
C GLY A 192 -8.12 -11.33 -3.31
N LEU A 193 -8.13 -10.56 -4.40
CA LEU A 193 -7.72 -11.01 -5.74
C LEU A 193 -6.21 -11.20 -5.87
N LEU A 194 -5.43 -10.42 -5.11
CA LEU A 194 -3.99 -10.52 -5.01
C LEU A 194 -3.52 -11.81 -4.33
N TYR A 195 -4.42 -12.48 -3.63
CA TYR A 195 -4.19 -13.79 -3.02
C TYR A 195 -4.84 -14.93 -3.81
N SER A 196 -5.34 -14.67 -5.03
CA SER A 196 -6.00 -15.69 -5.85
C SER A 196 -5.03 -16.76 -6.33
N PRO A 197 -5.50 -18.01 -6.56
CA PRO A 197 -4.71 -19.07 -7.19
C PRO A 197 -4.15 -18.68 -8.56
N ALA A 198 -4.83 -17.79 -9.29
CA ALA A 198 -4.35 -17.30 -10.59
C ALA A 198 -3.14 -16.37 -10.45
N ALA A 199 -3.15 -15.47 -9.46
CA ALA A 199 -1.98 -14.64 -9.15
C ALA A 199 -0.80 -15.54 -8.77
N TYR A 200 -0.99 -16.47 -7.83
CA TYR A 200 0.06 -17.40 -7.44
C TYR A 200 0.55 -18.28 -8.59
N GLY A 201 -0.37 -18.84 -9.36
CA GLY A 201 -0.06 -19.66 -10.53
C GLY A 201 0.83 -18.90 -11.49
N LEU A 202 0.48 -17.65 -11.82
CA LEU A 202 1.30 -16.79 -12.67
C LEU A 202 2.73 -16.60 -12.15
N ILE A 203 2.90 -16.41 -10.83
CA ILE A 203 4.21 -16.21 -10.22
C ILE A 203 5.03 -17.50 -10.25
N VAL A 204 4.41 -18.64 -9.92
CA VAL A 204 5.09 -19.95 -9.98
C VAL A 204 5.42 -20.33 -11.41
N ASP A 205 4.49 -20.15 -12.34
CA ASP A 205 4.69 -20.40 -13.76
C ASP A 205 5.80 -19.50 -14.31
N SER A 206 5.89 -18.26 -13.83
CA SER A 206 6.98 -17.33 -14.18
C SER A 206 8.34 -17.87 -13.74
N LEU A 207 8.41 -18.51 -12.57
CA LEU A 207 9.63 -19.18 -12.12
C LEU A 207 9.92 -20.36 -13.06
N ASP A 208 8.98 -21.29 -13.23
CA ASP A 208 9.19 -22.53 -13.99
C ASP A 208 9.55 -22.30 -15.47
N ALA A 209 8.96 -21.29 -16.10
CA ALA A 209 9.11 -21.06 -17.54
C ALA A 209 10.47 -20.46 -17.94
N HIS A 210 11.15 -19.76 -17.04
CA HIS A 210 12.49 -19.20 -17.26
C HIS A 210 13.60 -20.16 -16.81
N LEU A 211 13.23 -21.31 -16.21
CA LEU A 211 14.13 -22.33 -15.69
C LEU A 211 14.50 -23.44 -16.70
N ARG A 212 14.17 -23.29 -18.01
CA ARG A 212 14.77 -24.09 -19.11
C ARG A 212 15.00 -23.21 -20.34
N PRO A 213 16.19 -23.22 -21.01
CA PRO A 213 17.25 -24.24 -21.00
C PRO A 213 18.68 -23.73 -20.62
N SER A 214 19.52 -24.67 -20.20
CA SER A 214 21.01 -24.61 -20.12
C SER A 214 21.68 -23.86 -18.97
N ASN A 215 21.18 -22.71 -18.49
CA ASN A 215 21.82 -21.95 -17.41
C ASN A 215 20.93 -21.88 -16.15
N LYS A 216 21.33 -22.61 -15.10
CA LYS A 216 20.62 -22.75 -13.82
C LYS A 216 20.59 -21.48 -12.95
N LYS A 217 20.75 -20.27 -13.51
CA LYS A 217 20.85 -19.01 -12.73
C LYS A 217 19.69 -18.08 -13.04
N LEU A 218 19.00 -17.61 -12.01
CA LEU A 218 18.02 -16.54 -12.12
C LEU A 218 18.71 -15.23 -12.52
N THR A 219 18.06 -14.45 -13.38
CA THR A 219 18.55 -13.13 -13.80
C THR A 219 18.27 -12.09 -12.71
N HIS A 220 19.00 -10.98 -12.73
CA HIS A 220 18.75 -9.86 -11.81
C HIS A 220 17.35 -9.27 -11.96
N GLY A 221 16.77 -9.30 -13.17
CA GLY A 221 15.38 -8.91 -13.41
C GLY A 221 14.39 -9.76 -12.63
N HIS A 222 14.57 -11.09 -12.65
CA HIS A 222 13.76 -12.01 -11.84
C HIS A 222 13.93 -11.76 -10.35
N LEU A 223 15.18 -11.61 -9.89
CA LEU A 223 15.48 -11.39 -8.47
C LEU A 223 14.80 -10.12 -7.94
N GLY A 224 14.90 -9.01 -8.69
CA GLY A 224 14.25 -7.75 -8.31
C GLY A 224 12.72 -7.85 -8.25
N ARG A 225 12.09 -8.42 -9.29
CA ARG A 225 10.62 -8.62 -9.31
C ARG A 225 10.15 -9.55 -8.19
N MET A 226 10.90 -10.62 -7.90
CA MET A 226 10.58 -11.56 -6.82
C MET A 226 10.77 -10.93 -5.44
N ALA A 227 11.76 -10.06 -5.26
CA ALA A 227 11.96 -9.33 -4.02
C ALA A 227 10.81 -8.37 -3.74
N ILE A 228 10.44 -7.55 -4.73
CA ILE A 228 9.26 -6.68 -4.60
C ILE A 228 8.02 -7.51 -4.33
N PHE A 229 7.82 -8.61 -5.05
CA PHE A 229 6.69 -9.51 -4.86
C PHE A 229 6.60 -10.06 -3.42
N LEU A 230 7.70 -10.63 -2.91
CA LEU A 230 7.75 -11.20 -1.58
C LEU A 230 7.59 -10.14 -0.49
N LEU A 231 7.90 -8.87 -0.75
CA LEU A 231 7.57 -7.79 0.18
C LEU A 231 6.06 -7.48 0.23
N HIS A 232 5.29 -7.80 -0.82
CA HIS A 232 3.83 -7.60 -0.89
C HIS A 232 3.03 -8.78 -0.29
N VAL A 233 3.50 -10.03 -0.39
CA VAL A 233 2.66 -11.23 -0.18
C VAL A 233 2.88 -11.97 1.15
N VAL A 234 1.80 -12.59 1.65
CA VAL A 234 1.68 -13.11 3.02
C VAL A 234 1.53 -14.63 3.10
N PRO A 235 0.66 -15.34 2.35
CA PRO A 235 0.46 -16.76 2.67
C PRO A 235 1.52 -17.72 2.10
N TRP A 236 2.16 -17.37 0.98
CA TRP A 236 2.92 -18.33 0.18
C TRP A 236 4.44 -18.25 0.39
N GLY A 237 4.89 -17.39 1.32
CA GLY A 237 6.30 -17.10 1.60
C GLY A 237 7.14 -18.36 1.76
N ALA A 238 6.73 -19.31 2.60
CA ALA A 238 7.49 -20.53 2.86
C ALA A 238 7.68 -21.41 1.61
N MET A 239 6.59 -21.67 0.89
CA MET A 239 6.60 -22.56 -0.29
C MET A 239 7.32 -21.91 -1.46
N LEU A 240 7.07 -20.61 -1.68
CA LEU A 240 7.73 -19.84 -2.74
C LEU A 240 9.21 -19.65 -2.43
N THR A 241 9.58 -19.31 -1.19
CA THR A 241 10.98 -19.16 -0.77
C THR A 241 11.70 -20.50 -0.84
N SER A 242 11.12 -21.59 -0.33
CA SER A 242 11.72 -22.92 -0.44
C SER A 242 11.97 -23.31 -1.90
N ARG A 243 11.03 -23.00 -2.79
CA ARG A 243 11.17 -23.24 -4.22
C ARG A 243 12.23 -22.32 -4.85
N LEU A 244 12.22 -21.03 -4.53
CA LEU A 244 13.20 -20.05 -5.00
C LEU A 244 14.63 -20.42 -4.58
N MET A 245 14.81 -20.88 -3.35
CA MET A 245 16.10 -21.31 -2.80
C MET A 245 16.69 -22.53 -3.52
N GLN A 246 15.89 -23.35 -4.23
CA GLN A 246 16.42 -24.45 -5.05
C GLN A 246 17.19 -23.95 -6.29
N TYR A 247 17.02 -22.69 -6.67
CA TYR A 247 17.57 -22.10 -7.89
C TYR A 247 18.59 -20.99 -7.63
N LEU A 248 18.73 -20.57 -6.38
CA LEU A 248 19.74 -19.60 -5.99
C LEU A 248 21.02 -20.33 -5.59
N ASP A 249 22.14 -19.70 -5.92
CA ASP A 249 23.41 -20.07 -5.30
C ASP A 249 23.29 -19.77 -3.80
N SER A 250 23.56 -20.76 -2.95
CA SER A 250 23.42 -20.64 -1.50
C SER A 250 24.29 -19.54 -0.92
N GLU A 251 25.37 -19.18 -1.62
CA GLU A 251 26.29 -18.12 -1.24
C GLU A 251 25.91 -16.74 -1.80
N SER A 252 24.85 -16.62 -2.62
CA SER A 252 24.48 -15.32 -3.19
C SER A 252 23.79 -14.40 -2.17
N GLU A 253 24.04 -13.09 -2.28
CA GLU A 253 23.44 -12.11 -1.38
C GLU A 253 21.91 -12.09 -1.48
N TRP A 254 21.37 -12.39 -2.66
CA TRP A 254 19.92 -12.53 -2.87
C TRP A 254 19.35 -13.74 -2.12
N ALA A 255 20.04 -14.89 -2.10
CA ALA A 255 19.63 -16.06 -1.31
C ALA A 255 19.54 -15.72 0.19
N ASN A 256 20.57 -15.05 0.71
CA ASN A 256 20.61 -14.59 2.10
C ASN A 256 19.46 -13.64 2.43
N PHE A 257 19.10 -12.74 1.51
CA PHE A 257 17.95 -11.84 1.67
C PHE A 257 16.63 -12.62 1.74
N PHE A 258 16.36 -13.49 0.78
CA PHE A 258 15.09 -14.25 0.74
C PHE A 258 14.94 -15.16 1.97
N GLN A 259 16.02 -15.82 2.39
CA GLN A 259 16.03 -16.62 3.61
C GLN A 259 15.76 -15.76 4.85
N SER A 260 16.39 -14.59 4.96
CA SER A 260 16.17 -13.67 6.10
C SER A 260 14.75 -13.13 6.16
N LEU A 261 14.15 -12.83 4.99
CA LEU A 261 12.76 -12.39 4.90
C LEU A 261 11.81 -13.50 5.35
N ASP A 262 12.02 -14.73 4.89
CA ASP A 262 11.21 -15.88 5.28
C ASP A 262 11.29 -16.16 6.79
N ILE A 263 12.50 -16.18 7.34
CA ILE A 263 12.73 -16.32 8.78
C ILE A 263 12.01 -15.21 9.56
N PHE A 264 12.19 -13.95 9.16
CA PHE A 264 11.57 -12.80 9.83
C PHE A 264 10.03 -12.90 9.83
N VAL A 265 9.43 -13.24 8.69
CA VAL A 265 7.97 -13.37 8.54
C VAL A 265 7.44 -14.56 9.35
N HIS A 266 8.17 -15.68 9.40
CA HIS A 266 7.78 -16.84 10.18
C HIS A 266 7.78 -16.57 11.69
N HIS A 267 8.85 -15.96 12.23
CA HIS A 267 8.93 -15.63 13.65
C HIS A 267 7.88 -14.58 14.04
N SER A 268 7.74 -13.52 13.24
CA SER A 268 6.75 -12.45 13.50
C SER A 268 5.29 -12.92 13.49
N ARG A 269 4.97 -14.08 12.87
CA ARG A 269 3.62 -14.65 12.83
C ARG A 269 3.24 -15.45 14.08
N TYR A 270 4.20 -16.20 14.63
CA TYR A 270 3.97 -17.00 15.84
C TYR A 270 4.07 -16.14 17.11
N ASP A 271 4.82 -15.04 17.07
CA ASP A 271 5.07 -14.17 18.21
C ASP A 271 4.04 -13.04 18.40
N PHE A 272 3.06 -12.87 17.50
CA PHE A 272 1.98 -11.89 17.68
C PHE A 272 1.08 -12.20 18.90
N PHE A 273 1.22 -13.40 19.49
CA PHE A 273 0.48 -13.86 20.67
C PHE A 273 1.34 -14.14 21.92
N GLY A 274 2.64 -13.83 21.93
CA GLY A 274 3.53 -14.15 23.06
C GLY A 274 4.69 -13.19 23.26
N HIS A 275 4.98 -12.85 24.52
CA HIS A 275 6.09 -11.97 24.92
C HIS A 275 7.45 -12.47 24.40
N ILE A 276 8.20 -11.56 23.78
CA ILE A 276 9.52 -11.81 23.19
C ILE A 276 10.58 -11.90 24.28
N GLU A 277 10.98 -13.13 24.60
CA GLU A 277 12.34 -13.47 25.03
C GLU A 277 12.64 -14.90 24.55
N SER A 278 12.96 -15.12 23.27
CA SER A 278 13.87 -16.22 22.89
C SER A 278 14.34 -16.19 21.42
N GLN A 279 15.64 -15.91 21.28
CA GLN A 279 16.62 -16.77 20.60
C GLN A 279 16.39 -17.10 19.11
N HIS A 280 16.80 -16.16 18.26
CA HIS A 280 17.42 -16.52 16.98
C HIS A 280 18.63 -17.45 17.26
N PRO A 281 18.92 -18.47 16.44
CA PRO A 281 20.07 -19.38 16.65
C PRO A 281 21.44 -18.67 16.67
N SER A 282 21.51 -17.42 16.22
CA SER A 282 22.68 -16.52 16.25
C SER A 282 22.63 -15.44 17.35
N GLY A 283 21.55 -15.37 18.14
CA GLY A 283 21.35 -14.33 19.16
C GLY A 283 21.08 -12.91 18.65
N LEU A 284 20.96 -12.71 17.32
CA LEU A 284 20.76 -11.40 16.67
C LEU A 284 19.28 -11.14 16.33
N ASP A 285 18.88 -9.87 16.35
CA ASP A 285 17.55 -9.40 15.98
C ASP A 285 17.20 -9.77 14.51
N GLY A 286 16.03 -10.37 14.28
CA GLY A 286 15.55 -10.71 12.93
C GLY A 286 15.42 -9.46 12.03
N ARG A 287 15.13 -8.28 12.61
CA ARG A 287 15.11 -7.00 11.91
C ARG A 287 16.48 -6.62 11.36
N TYR A 288 17.54 -6.88 12.13
CA TYR A 288 18.92 -6.61 11.74
C TYR A 288 19.31 -7.47 10.53
N SER A 289 19.04 -8.78 10.60
CA SER A 289 19.41 -9.73 9.55
C SER A 289 18.71 -9.42 8.23
N LEU A 290 17.40 -9.11 8.29
CA LEU A 290 16.64 -8.72 7.10
C LEU A 290 17.18 -7.41 6.48
N LEU A 291 17.46 -6.41 7.31
CA LEU A 291 17.98 -5.11 6.88
C LEU A 291 19.37 -5.24 6.24
N LEU A 292 20.26 -6.01 6.86
CA LEU A 292 21.61 -6.30 6.35
C LEU A 292 21.57 -7.02 5.00
N ASN A 293 20.79 -8.10 4.90
CA ASN A 293 20.82 -8.92 3.70
C ASN A 293 20.13 -8.23 2.51
N LEU A 294 19.10 -7.41 2.73
CA LEU A 294 18.55 -6.57 1.66
C LEU A 294 19.58 -5.55 1.16
N LYS A 295 20.32 -4.90 2.07
CA LYS A 295 21.40 -3.99 1.70
C LYS A 295 22.45 -4.69 0.84
N LEU A 296 22.94 -5.87 1.27
CA LEU A 296 23.98 -6.61 0.54
C LEU A 296 23.49 -7.07 -0.85
N ALA A 297 22.25 -7.54 -0.96
CA ALA A 297 21.65 -7.93 -2.23
C ALA A 297 21.57 -6.76 -3.22
N LEU A 298 21.17 -5.58 -2.73
CA LEU A 298 21.17 -4.37 -3.52
C LEU A 298 22.58 -3.90 -3.88
N GLU A 299 23.52 -3.92 -2.93
CA GLU A 299 24.90 -3.51 -3.17
C GLU A 299 25.58 -4.37 -4.25
N SER A 300 25.35 -5.69 -4.23
CA SER A 300 25.79 -6.63 -5.27
C SER A 300 25.22 -6.25 -6.64
N THR A 301 23.91 -5.96 -6.68
CA THR A 301 23.21 -5.51 -7.89
C THR A 301 23.77 -4.18 -8.40
N PHE A 302 23.99 -3.19 -7.52
CA PHE A 302 24.54 -1.88 -7.87
C PHE A 302 25.97 -1.95 -8.41
N LYS A 303 26.83 -2.77 -7.79
CA LYS A 303 28.18 -3.02 -8.30
C LYS A 303 28.13 -3.55 -9.73
N PHE A 304 27.20 -4.45 -10.01
CA PHE A 304 26.98 -4.97 -11.36
C PHE A 304 26.47 -3.89 -12.33
N THR A 305 25.54 -3.03 -11.91
CA THR A 305 25.04 -1.90 -12.73
C THR A 305 26.16 -0.91 -13.07
N LEU A 306 26.92 -0.48 -12.08
CA LEU A 306 27.94 0.57 -12.23
C LEU A 306 29.13 0.14 -13.09
N ASN A 307 29.38 -1.17 -13.19
CA ASN A 307 30.39 -1.79 -14.05
C ASN A 307 29.91 -2.02 -15.49
N ALA A 308 28.75 -1.48 -15.90
CA ALA A 308 28.19 -1.59 -17.25
C ALA A 308 27.81 -3.02 -17.71
N ASN A 309 27.95 -4.02 -16.85
CA ASN A 309 27.70 -5.44 -17.15
C ASN A 309 26.21 -5.75 -17.37
N TRP A 310 25.30 -4.90 -16.88
CA TRP A 310 23.86 -5.02 -17.09
C TRP A 310 23.43 -4.98 -18.57
N ARG A 311 24.25 -4.40 -19.45
CA ARG A 311 23.98 -4.38 -20.89
C ARG A 311 24.00 -5.78 -21.51
N ALA A 312 24.84 -6.68 -20.98
CA ALA A 312 24.98 -8.04 -21.46
C ALA A 312 23.87 -8.98 -20.98
N GLU A 313 23.18 -8.63 -19.90
CA GLU A 313 22.08 -9.43 -19.36
C GLU A 313 20.76 -9.10 -20.08
N PRO A 314 20.05 -10.09 -20.65
CA PRO A 314 18.80 -9.85 -21.37
C PRO A 314 17.68 -9.33 -20.48
N ASP A 315 17.59 -9.83 -19.24
CA ASP A 315 16.58 -9.46 -18.25
C ASP A 315 17.24 -8.96 -16.97
N TYR A 316 17.64 -7.69 -17.00
CA TYR A 316 18.19 -7.01 -15.83
C TYR A 316 17.10 -6.33 -15.00
N ILE A 317 17.38 -6.00 -13.74
CA ILE A 317 16.43 -5.26 -12.88
C ILE A 317 16.06 -3.93 -13.56
N SER A 318 14.77 -3.57 -13.55
CA SER A 318 14.34 -2.29 -14.12
C SER A 318 14.73 -1.12 -13.19
N PRO A 319 14.96 0.10 -13.72
CA PRO A 319 15.25 1.28 -12.91
C PRO A 319 14.18 1.55 -11.85
N MET A 320 12.91 1.37 -12.21
CA MET A 320 11.78 1.54 -11.28
C MET A 320 11.85 0.51 -10.16
N CYS A 321 12.00 -0.77 -10.48
CA CYS A 321 12.12 -1.84 -9.48
C CYS A 321 13.32 -1.62 -8.54
N CYS A 322 14.44 -1.14 -9.08
CA CYS A 322 15.62 -0.79 -8.29
C CYS A 322 15.32 0.34 -7.29
N VAL A 323 14.66 1.42 -7.72
CA VAL A 323 14.25 2.52 -6.84
C VAL A 323 13.22 2.07 -5.81
N ASP A 324 12.28 1.20 -6.18
CA ASP A 324 11.30 0.62 -5.25
C ASP A 324 11.96 -0.18 -4.12
N LEU A 325 13.03 -0.92 -4.43
CA LEU A 325 13.81 -1.63 -3.42
C LEU A 325 14.66 -0.70 -2.56
N ILE A 326 15.23 0.38 -3.12
CA ILE A 326 15.93 1.43 -2.35
C ILE A 326 14.95 2.08 -1.36
N GLU A 327 13.75 2.43 -1.81
CA GLU A 327 12.73 3.01 -0.95
C GLU A 327 12.27 2.04 0.14
N CYS A 328 12.13 0.74 -0.16
CA CYS A 328 11.88 -0.29 0.86
C CYS A 328 12.99 -0.30 1.91
N LEU A 329 14.25 -0.28 1.45
CA LEU A 329 15.40 -0.33 2.33
C LEU A 329 15.48 0.92 3.23
N GLY A 330 15.23 2.11 2.66
CA GLY A 330 15.16 3.37 3.41
C GLY A 330 13.99 3.41 4.38
N TYR A 331 12.83 2.86 4.00
CA TYR A 331 11.69 2.70 4.90
C TYR A 331 12.04 1.81 6.09
N PHE A 332 12.71 0.67 5.88
CA PHE A 332 13.15 -0.20 6.99
C PHE A 332 14.13 0.50 7.92
N ALA A 333 15.16 1.14 7.38
CA ALA A 333 16.15 1.85 8.21
C ALA A 333 15.52 2.99 9.03
N SER A 334 14.63 3.77 8.42
CA SER A 334 13.98 4.91 9.08
C SER A 334 12.89 4.49 10.09
N SER A 335 12.25 3.33 9.87
CA SER A 335 11.25 2.76 10.79
C SER A 335 11.80 2.49 12.19
N CYS A 336 13.09 2.15 12.30
CA CYS A 336 13.76 1.89 13.57
C CYS A 336 13.70 3.08 14.53
N PHE A 337 13.56 4.31 14.02
CA PHE A 337 13.61 5.53 14.84
C PHE A 337 12.23 6.09 15.25
N VAL A 338 11.12 5.46 14.84
CA VAL A 338 9.76 5.99 15.04
C VAL A 338 9.39 6.14 16.53
N LEU A 339 9.86 5.23 17.39
CA LEU A 339 9.52 5.27 18.83
C LEU A 339 10.23 6.40 19.59
N HIS A 340 11.49 6.70 19.25
CA HIS A 340 12.31 7.66 19.98
C HIS A 340 12.59 8.97 19.21
N GLY A 341 12.14 9.04 17.96
CA GLY A 341 12.37 10.16 17.05
C GLY A 341 11.20 10.39 16.09
N CYS A 342 11.53 10.85 14.89
CA CYS A 342 10.61 11.00 13.77
C CYS A 342 11.21 10.32 12.54
N MET A 343 10.37 9.56 11.84
CA MET A 343 10.58 9.11 10.47
C MET A 343 9.93 10.12 9.53
N PHE A 344 10.72 10.63 8.59
CA PHE A 344 10.30 11.45 7.46
C PHE A 344 10.18 10.56 6.22
N SER A 345 9.09 10.70 5.50
CA SER A 345 8.83 10.01 4.24
C SER A 345 8.00 10.90 3.33
N THR A 346 7.74 10.48 2.09
CA THR A 346 6.61 11.01 1.33
C THR A 346 5.35 10.23 1.67
N GLU A 347 4.20 10.84 1.45
CA GLU A 347 2.91 10.18 1.56
C GLU A 347 2.89 8.90 0.69
N SER A 348 3.26 8.99 -0.58
CA SER A 348 3.24 7.85 -1.51
C SER A 348 4.14 6.69 -1.05
N ILE A 349 5.36 6.96 -0.58
CA ILE A 349 6.28 5.93 -0.07
C ILE A 349 5.68 5.28 1.17
N PHE A 350 5.22 6.07 2.14
CA PHE A 350 4.65 5.54 3.38
C PHE A 350 3.42 4.66 3.11
N LEU A 351 2.48 5.15 2.30
CA LEU A 351 1.29 4.42 1.88
C LEU A 351 1.65 3.07 1.27
N LYS A 352 2.52 3.10 0.26
CA LYS A 352 2.96 1.91 -0.45
C LYS A 352 3.59 0.87 0.49
N MET A 353 4.42 1.31 1.44
CA MET A 353 5.08 0.40 2.38
C MET A 353 4.15 -0.15 3.46
N VAL A 354 3.17 0.62 3.93
CA VAL A 354 2.16 0.15 4.88
C VAL A 354 1.18 -0.82 4.23
N MET A 355 0.84 -0.61 2.95
CA MET A 355 -0.04 -1.52 2.22
C MET A 355 0.66 -2.85 1.85
N ARG A 356 1.99 -2.83 1.73
CA ARG A 356 2.83 -4.04 1.62
C ARG A 356 2.87 -4.78 2.95
N LYS A 357 2.35 -6.01 3.02
CA LYS A 357 2.23 -6.67 4.32
C LYS A 357 3.57 -6.93 5.01
N ASN A 358 4.58 -7.48 4.32
CA ASN A 358 5.83 -7.80 4.99
C ASN A 358 6.59 -6.52 5.39
N CYS A 359 6.41 -5.42 4.64
CA CYS A 359 6.89 -4.11 5.06
C CYS A 359 6.14 -3.55 6.27
N SER A 360 4.81 -3.71 6.31
CA SER A 360 3.98 -3.37 7.47
C SER A 360 4.35 -4.20 8.70
N LEU A 361 4.67 -5.48 8.55
CA LEU A 361 5.12 -6.34 9.65
C LEU A 361 6.45 -5.85 10.21
N TYR A 362 7.39 -5.47 9.34
CA TYR A 362 8.66 -4.85 9.78
C TYR A 362 8.41 -3.57 10.56
N PHE A 363 7.58 -2.67 10.02
CA PHE A 363 7.22 -1.42 10.69
C PHE A 363 6.58 -1.66 12.06
N GLN A 364 5.64 -2.61 12.15
CA GLN A 364 5.01 -3.00 13.41
C GLN A 364 6.02 -3.55 14.41
N SER A 365 6.96 -4.39 13.96
CA SER A 365 8.05 -4.89 14.80
C SER A 365 8.90 -3.75 15.38
N CYS A 366 9.17 -2.69 14.62
CA CYS A 366 9.84 -1.47 15.11
C CYS A 366 9.00 -0.66 16.12
N LEU A 367 7.67 -0.74 16.07
CA LEU A 367 6.79 -0.07 17.03
C LEU A 367 6.64 -0.85 18.35
N MET A 368 6.81 -2.16 18.31
CA MET A 368 6.65 -3.02 19.49
C MET A 368 7.92 -3.14 20.34
N SER A 369 9.10 -2.86 19.76
CA SER A 369 10.38 -3.01 20.44
C SER A 369 11.36 -1.90 20.05
N THR A 370 12.04 -1.34 21.05
CA THR A 370 13.09 -0.34 20.85
C THR A 370 14.25 -0.96 20.06
N PRO A 371 14.83 -0.27 19.07
CA PRO A 371 15.98 -0.79 18.35
C PRO A 371 17.15 -0.99 19.32
N ASP A 372 17.86 -2.09 19.19
CA ASP A 372 19.14 -2.24 19.88
C ASP A 372 20.23 -1.40 19.20
N ARG A 373 21.37 -1.24 19.88
CA ARG A 373 22.50 -0.43 19.38
C ARG A 373 23.06 -0.95 18.05
N GLU A 374 22.96 -2.25 17.78
CA GLU A 374 23.48 -2.84 16.54
C GLU A 374 22.54 -2.57 15.36
N LEU A 375 21.22 -2.64 15.59
CA LEU A 375 20.19 -2.26 14.62
C LEU A 375 20.25 -0.76 14.28
N GLU A 376 20.51 0.11 15.26
CA GLU A 376 20.74 1.54 15.00
C GLU A 376 21.96 1.78 14.11
N LYS A 377 23.10 1.14 14.43
CA LYS A 377 24.31 1.22 13.59
C LYS A 377 24.07 0.69 12.18
N MET A 378 23.33 -0.41 12.05
CA MET A 378 22.99 -1.00 10.77
C MET A 378 22.11 -0.05 9.94
N SER A 379 21.12 0.59 10.58
CA SER A 379 20.26 1.58 9.93
C SER A 379 21.07 2.77 9.40
N ILE A 380 22.05 3.26 10.18
CA ILE A 380 23.00 4.29 9.73
C ILE A 380 23.85 3.81 8.53
N SER A 381 24.30 2.55 8.54
CA SER A 381 25.06 1.95 7.45
C SER A 381 24.25 1.85 6.16
N VAL A 382 22.97 1.48 6.28
CA VAL A 382 22.01 1.42 5.17
C VAL A 382 21.78 2.79 4.55
N GLU A 383 21.52 3.79 5.39
CA GLU A 383 21.19 5.13 4.93
C GLU A 383 22.40 5.80 4.24
N ARG A 384 23.62 5.52 4.72
CA ARG A 384 24.85 5.89 4.00
C ARG A 384 24.93 5.23 2.63
N PHE A 385 24.63 3.94 2.55
CA PHE A 385 24.61 3.22 1.28
C PHE A 385 23.59 3.82 0.31
N ILE A 386 22.36 4.11 0.77
CA ILE A 386 21.32 4.76 -0.06
C ILE A 386 21.82 6.11 -0.59
N PHE A 387 22.41 6.93 0.28
CA PHE A 387 22.96 8.24 -0.11
C PHE A 387 24.05 8.13 -1.18
N GLU A 388 25.03 7.23 -0.98
CA GLU A 388 26.13 7.01 -1.91
C GLU A 388 25.67 6.41 -3.24
N SER A 389 24.75 5.43 -3.20
CA SER A 389 24.17 4.80 -4.39
C SER A 389 23.33 5.78 -5.19
N ALA A 390 22.47 6.57 -4.55
CA ALA A 390 21.67 7.58 -5.23
C ALA A 390 22.57 8.63 -5.89
N ARG A 391 23.60 9.13 -5.21
CA ARG A 391 24.59 10.05 -5.82
C ARG A 391 25.29 9.41 -7.01
N SER A 392 25.80 8.19 -6.87
CA SER A 392 26.52 7.49 -7.95
C SER A 392 25.66 7.30 -9.20
N LEU A 393 24.39 6.93 -9.03
CA LEU A 393 23.42 6.81 -10.12
C LEU A 393 23.13 8.17 -10.78
N LEU A 394 22.88 9.20 -9.98
CA LEU A 394 22.58 10.55 -10.47
C LEU A 394 23.76 11.19 -11.21
N THR A 395 25.00 10.90 -10.83
CA THR A 395 26.21 11.28 -11.59
C THR A 395 26.19 10.68 -13.00
N LYS A 396 25.69 9.44 -13.13
CA LYS A 396 25.62 8.70 -14.39
C LYS A 396 24.20 8.75 -15.00
N LYS A 397 23.52 9.91 -14.97
CA LYS A 397 22.13 10.05 -15.47
C LYS A 397 21.90 9.56 -16.91
N HIS A 398 22.90 9.67 -17.80
CA HIS A 398 22.84 9.12 -19.17
C HIS A 398 22.73 7.58 -19.19
N MET A 399 23.34 6.90 -18.23
CA MET A 399 23.21 5.45 -18.07
C MET A 399 21.78 5.08 -17.65
N ILE A 400 21.15 5.89 -16.79
CA ILE A 400 19.74 5.69 -16.41
C ILE A 400 18.83 5.85 -17.63
N GLN A 401 19.09 6.83 -18.50
CA GLN A 401 18.33 7.01 -19.74
C GLN A 401 18.38 5.75 -20.62
N GLU A 402 19.58 5.20 -20.85
CA GLU A 402 19.76 3.96 -21.62
C GLU A 402 19.12 2.76 -20.91
N TRP A 403 19.24 2.69 -19.59
CA TRP A 403 18.69 1.62 -18.77
C TRP A 403 17.16 1.61 -18.82
N VAL A 404 16.53 2.78 -18.77
CA VAL A 404 15.09 2.96 -18.95
C VAL A 404 14.68 2.53 -20.35
N GLN A 405 15.37 2.99 -21.41
CA GLN A 405 15.07 2.62 -22.80
C GLN A 405 15.14 1.11 -23.06
N LYS A 406 16.06 0.39 -22.40
CA LYS A 406 16.20 -1.07 -22.55
C LYS A 406 15.08 -1.84 -21.82
N THR A 407 14.57 -1.30 -20.71
CA THR A 407 13.69 -2.03 -19.79
C THR A 407 12.23 -1.56 -19.80
N SER A 408 11.93 -0.38 -20.35
CA SER A 408 10.59 0.19 -20.44
C SER A 408 10.50 1.27 -21.54
N SER A 409 9.29 1.70 -21.86
CA SER A 409 9.05 2.82 -22.79
C SER A 409 8.82 4.17 -22.08
N THR A 410 9.08 4.27 -20.78
CA THR A 410 8.77 5.47 -19.98
C THR A 410 9.89 6.51 -20.00
N SER A 411 9.57 7.73 -19.56
CA SER A 411 10.58 8.76 -19.32
C SER A 411 11.49 8.36 -18.14
N HIS A 412 12.75 8.78 -18.17
CA HIS A 412 13.70 8.58 -17.07
C HIS A 412 13.49 9.60 -15.92
N ILE A 413 12.70 10.64 -16.14
CA ILE A 413 12.44 11.72 -15.17
C ILE A 413 11.84 11.20 -13.85
N PRO A 414 10.83 10.31 -13.82
CA PRO A 414 10.30 9.76 -12.57
C PRO A 414 11.36 9.01 -11.74
N VAL A 415 12.28 8.29 -12.40
CA VAL A 415 13.39 7.59 -11.73
C VAL A 415 14.34 8.60 -11.09
N LEU A 416 14.72 9.65 -11.82
CA LEU A 416 15.58 10.72 -11.30
C LEU A 416 14.92 11.43 -10.11
N LEU A 417 13.64 11.78 -10.22
CA LEU A 417 12.89 12.47 -9.18
C LEU A 417 12.83 11.63 -7.89
N ARG A 418 12.50 10.35 -8.00
CA ARG A 418 12.44 9.44 -6.84
C ARG A 418 13.82 9.22 -6.20
N LEU A 419 14.90 9.14 -6.99
CA LEU A 419 16.27 9.08 -6.46
C LEU A 419 16.65 10.37 -5.72
N VAL A 420 16.24 11.54 -6.21
CA VAL A 420 16.47 12.83 -5.55
C VAL A 420 15.68 12.94 -4.24
N VAL A 421 14.44 12.47 -4.23
CA VAL A 421 13.64 12.39 -3.00
C VAL A 421 14.31 11.45 -1.99
N ALA A 422 14.72 10.25 -2.40
CA ALA A 422 15.44 9.31 -1.55
C ALA A 422 16.74 9.91 -0.99
N LEU A 423 17.51 10.63 -1.82
CA LEU A 423 18.73 11.33 -1.42
C LEU A 423 18.49 12.36 -0.31
N TYR A 424 17.37 13.10 -0.36
CA TYR A 424 17.01 14.08 0.66
C TYR A 424 16.38 13.46 1.91
N LEU A 425 15.67 12.34 1.80
CA LEU A 425 15.08 11.66 2.96
C LEU A 425 16.17 11.11 3.91
N VAL A 426 17.33 10.70 3.40
CA VAL A 426 18.46 10.21 4.21
C VAL A 426 18.90 11.23 5.29
N PRO A 427 19.37 12.45 4.94
CA PRO A 427 19.81 13.45 5.93
C PRO A 427 18.65 14.04 6.76
N LEU A 428 17.39 13.82 6.36
CA LEU A 428 16.22 14.23 7.13
C LEU A 428 15.93 13.25 8.29
N ASN A 429 16.09 11.95 8.03
CA ASN A 429 15.90 10.86 8.98
C ASN A 429 17.11 10.65 9.90
N LEU A 430 18.32 10.75 9.35
CA LEU A 430 19.56 10.55 10.08
C LEU A 430 20.54 11.69 9.84
N LYS A 431 21.51 11.85 10.74
CA LYS A 431 22.61 12.80 10.56
C LYS A 431 23.69 12.24 9.60
N VAL A 432 23.26 11.57 8.53
CA VAL A 432 24.14 11.01 7.50
C VAL A 432 24.05 11.89 6.26
N GLY A 433 25.18 12.51 5.90
CA GLY A 433 25.20 13.54 4.85
C GLY A 433 24.55 14.85 5.30
N ASP A 434 24.68 15.87 4.45
CA ASP A 434 23.99 17.16 4.62
C ASP A 434 23.13 17.44 3.39
N CYS A 435 21.93 17.96 3.62
CA CYS A 435 21.03 18.45 2.56
C CYS A 435 21.73 19.50 1.69
N TYR A 436 22.65 20.30 2.26
CA TYR A 436 23.40 21.30 1.51
C TYR A 436 24.37 20.64 0.53
N GLU A 437 25.12 19.65 1.02
CA GLU A 437 26.04 18.86 0.20
C GLU A 437 25.28 18.15 -0.93
N ALA A 438 24.14 17.53 -0.62
CA ALA A 438 23.27 16.90 -1.60
C ALA A 438 22.80 17.91 -2.66
N THR A 439 22.33 19.09 -2.25
CA THR A 439 21.83 20.11 -3.17
C THR A 439 22.93 20.65 -4.08
N ARG A 440 24.11 20.97 -3.53
CA ARG A 440 25.27 21.40 -4.33
C ARG A 440 25.73 20.31 -5.31
N PHE A 441 25.69 19.05 -4.88
CA PHE A 441 26.00 17.92 -5.74
C PHE A 441 25.04 17.82 -6.93
N LEU A 442 23.73 17.96 -6.69
CA LEU A 442 22.70 17.92 -7.73
C LEU A 442 22.83 19.09 -8.72
N GLU A 443 23.17 20.28 -8.23
CA GLU A 443 23.45 21.46 -9.05
C GLU A 443 24.68 21.25 -9.93
N MET A 444 25.81 20.79 -9.36
CA MET A 444 27.03 20.53 -10.14
C MET A 444 26.82 19.51 -11.27
N HIS A 445 25.97 18.51 -11.05
CA HIS A 445 25.68 17.47 -12.06
C HIS A 445 24.48 17.82 -12.95
N LYS A 446 23.95 19.04 -12.84
CA LYS A 446 22.83 19.53 -13.65
C LYS A 446 21.61 18.60 -13.58
N VAL A 447 21.34 18.02 -12.41
CA VAL A 447 20.19 17.11 -12.23
C VAL A 447 18.89 17.91 -12.22
N PHE A 448 18.90 19.11 -11.65
CA PHE A 448 17.73 20.01 -11.60
C PHE A 448 17.23 20.46 -12.98
N GLU A 449 18.07 20.41 -14.01
CA GLU A 449 17.69 20.73 -15.39
C GLU A 449 16.74 19.66 -15.99
N ASP A 450 16.78 18.42 -15.48
CA ASP A 450 15.93 17.31 -15.97
C ASP A 450 14.64 17.13 -15.14
N LEU A 451 14.56 17.73 -13.95
CA LEU A 451 13.44 17.60 -13.02
C LEU A 451 12.34 18.64 -13.29
N PRO A 452 11.12 18.46 -12.72
CA PRO A 452 10.08 19.48 -12.82
C PRO A 452 10.57 20.87 -12.42
N LEU A 453 10.36 21.86 -13.28
CA LEU A 453 10.92 23.20 -13.13
C LEU A 453 10.59 23.84 -11.78
N GLU A 454 9.32 23.76 -11.37
CA GLU A 454 8.84 24.37 -10.14
C GLU A 454 9.47 23.72 -8.89
N PHE A 455 9.68 22.40 -8.91
CA PHE A 455 10.40 21.66 -7.87
C PHE A 455 11.85 22.12 -7.76
N SER A 456 12.55 22.15 -8.90
CA SER A 456 13.94 22.59 -9.00
C SER A 456 14.14 24.01 -8.52
N GLN A 457 13.26 24.93 -8.91
CA GLN A 457 13.34 26.35 -8.52
C GLN A 457 13.12 26.54 -7.01
N LYS A 458 12.17 25.82 -6.40
CA LYS A 458 11.97 25.87 -4.94
C LYS A 458 13.22 25.43 -4.17
N ILE A 459 13.88 24.37 -4.62
CA ILE A 459 15.11 23.85 -3.99
C ILE A 459 16.30 24.79 -4.23
N LEU A 460 16.50 25.26 -5.45
CA LEU A 460 17.63 26.14 -5.79
C LEU A 460 17.50 27.53 -5.17
N GLY A 461 16.28 28.08 -5.06
CA GLY A 461 16.03 29.34 -4.35
C GLY A 461 16.49 29.33 -2.89
N ALA A 462 16.57 28.14 -2.28
CA ALA A 462 17.05 27.94 -0.92
C ALA A 462 18.56 28.14 -0.73
N LEU A 463 19.36 27.85 -1.77
CA LEU A 463 20.83 27.91 -1.73
C LEU A 463 21.35 29.34 -1.52
N GLN A 464 20.53 30.35 -1.80
CA GLN A 464 20.88 31.76 -1.64
C GLN A 464 20.81 32.25 -0.18
N ILE A 465 20.29 31.44 0.76
CA ILE A 465 20.08 31.82 2.16
C ILE A 465 21.33 31.49 3.00
N ARG A 466 22.01 32.51 3.54
CA ARG A 466 23.28 32.41 4.30
C ARG A 466 23.25 31.61 5.64
N SER A 467 22.10 31.13 6.11
CA SER A 467 22.01 30.30 7.34
C SER A 467 21.06 29.10 7.20
N TRP A 468 21.63 27.94 6.89
CA TRP A 468 20.94 26.66 6.77
C TRP A 468 20.86 25.93 8.11
N LYS A 469 19.68 25.94 8.71
CA LYS A 469 19.34 25.01 9.81
C LYS A 469 18.45 23.91 9.23
N LEU A 470 18.64 22.67 9.66
CA LEU A 470 17.85 21.51 9.21
C LEU A 470 16.33 21.75 9.24
N GLY A 471 15.83 22.47 10.25
CA GLY A 471 14.41 22.83 10.36
C GLY A 471 13.89 23.81 9.30
N LYS A 472 14.76 24.63 8.69
CA LYS A 472 14.39 25.47 7.53
C LYS A 472 14.34 24.63 6.26
N PHE A 473 15.29 23.72 6.07
CA PHE A 473 15.31 22.82 4.92
C PHE A 473 14.09 21.90 4.91
N ARG A 474 13.69 21.35 6.07
CA ARG A 474 12.47 20.54 6.21
C ARG A 474 11.22 21.25 5.65
N ARG A 475 11.04 22.54 5.98
CA ARG A 475 9.92 23.35 5.46
C ARG A 475 10.00 23.48 3.95
N LEU A 476 11.16 23.85 3.47
CA LEU A 476 11.36 24.06 2.04
C LEU A 476 11.16 22.78 1.22
N PHE A 477 11.65 21.65 1.73
CA PHE A 477 11.48 20.36 1.08
C PHE A 477 10.02 19.91 1.10
N ALA A 478 9.28 20.15 2.20
CA ALA A 478 7.85 19.92 2.25
C ALA A 478 7.08 20.74 1.19
N ASP A 479 7.41 22.03 1.05
CA ASP A 479 6.81 22.92 0.04
C ASP A 479 7.22 22.53 -1.40
N ALA A 480 8.39 21.91 -1.58
CA ALA A 480 8.85 21.41 -2.88
C ALA A 480 8.10 20.13 -3.27
N LEU A 481 7.85 19.22 -2.32
CA LEU A 481 7.03 18.03 -2.54
C LEU A 481 5.61 18.40 -2.98
N GLU A 482 5.00 19.40 -2.35
CA GLU A 482 3.62 19.84 -2.67
C GLU A 482 3.46 20.22 -4.14
N VAL A 483 4.45 20.90 -4.71
CA VAL A 483 4.45 21.33 -6.11
C VAL A 483 4.41 20.18 -7.10
N ILE A 484 4.96 19.02 -6.74
CA ILE A 484 4.92 17.82 -7.57
C ILE A 484 3.74 16.91 -7.22
N GLY A 485 2.78 17.39 -6.42
CA GLY A 485 1.62 16.63 -5.98
C GLY A 485 1.92 15.61 -4.88
N GLU A 486 3.07 15.73 -4.21
CA GLU A 486 3.46 14.87 -3.08
C GLU A 486 3.32 15.61 -1.75
N ARG A 487 3.06 14.90 -0.65
CA ARG A 487 3.08 15.50 0.68
C ARG A 487 4.16 14.88 1.54
N MET A 488 4.80 15.71 2.36
CA MET A 488 5.72 15.19 3.39
C MET A 488 4.90 14.47 4.46
N LEU A 489 5.40 13.31 4.91
CA LEU A 489 4.82 12.57 6.02
C LEU A 489 5.83 12.45 7.16
N VAL A 490 5.36 12.65 8.39
CA VAL A 490 6.13 12.57 9.63
C VAL A 490 5.47 11.58 10.58
N ALA A 491 6.06 10.40 10.72
CA ALA A 491 5.63 9.38 11.67
C ALA A 491 6.55 9.39 12.90
N GLY A 492 6.04 9.42 14.12
CA GLY A 492 6.92 9.41 15.30
C GLY A 492 6.28 9.68 16.65
N SER A 493 7.11 9.79 17.68
CA SER A 493 6.62 10.14 19.02
C SER A 493 6.07 11.58 19.06
N PRO A 494 5.02 11.85 19.85
CA PRO A 494 4.46 13.20 19.98
C PRO A 494 5.50 14.26 20.40
N ARG A 495 6.51 13.85 21.18
CA ARG A 495 7.61 14.72 21.64
C ARG A 495 8.55 15.10 20.49
N ALA A 496 8.92 14.14 19.65
CA ALA A 496 9.77 14.42 18.50
C ALA A 496 9.01 15.22 17.42
N GLN A 497 7.71 14.95 17.23
CA GLN A 497 6.83 15.69 16.31
C GLN A 497 6.63 17.15 16.69
N ALA A 498 6.77 17.51 17.97
CA ALA A 498 6.71 18.91 18.38
C ALA A 498 7.76 19.79 17.68
N THR A 499 8.90 19.21 17.27
CA THR A 499 9.95 19.88 16.49
C THR A 499 9.59 20.10 15.02
N CYS A 500 8.50 19.48 14.57
CA CYS A 500 7.99 19.49 13.19
C CYS A 500 6.74 20.35 13.02
N ARG A 501 6.33 21.10 14.06
CA ARG A 501 5.17 22.01 13.99
C ARG A 501 5.40 23.11 12.95
N GLY A 502 4.41 23.30 12.07
CA GLY A 502 4.45 24.31 11.00
C GLY A 502 5.13 23.85 9.70
N LEU A 503 5.37 22.54 9.53
CA LEU A 503 5.66 21.94 8.23
C LEU A 503 4.37 21.72 7.45
N ASN A 504 4.42 21.86 6.12
CA ASN A 504 3.37 21.35 5.25
C ASN A 504 3.48 19.83 5.13
N ALA A 505 3.09 19.13 6.21
CA ALA A 505 3.30 17.71 6.35
C ALA A 505 2.15 17.03 7.09
N ILE A 506 1.92 15.77 6.74
CA ILE A 506 0.99 14.87 7.43
C ILE A 506 1.71 14.28 8.62
N VAL A 507 1.15 14.44 9.81
CA VAL A 507 1.77 14.01 11.06
C VAL A 507 0.97 12.84 11.63
N ILE A 508 1.61 11.67 11.77
CA ILE A 508 1.00 10.44 12.27
C ILE A 508 1.73 10.01 13.55
N SER A 509 1.04 9.93 14.69
CA SER A 509 1.71 9.53 15.93
C SER A 509 2.09 8.04 15.88
N SER A 510 3.17 7.65 16.57
CA SER A 510 3.57 6.25 16.71
C SER A 510 2.44 5.39 17.32
N TRP A 511 1.57 5.99 18.13
CA TRP A 511 0.37 5.35 18.66
C TRP A 511 -0.67 5.05 17.58
N ASP A 512 -0.95 6.01 16.69
CA ASP A 512 -1.88 5.81 15.58
C ASP A 512 -1.37 4.73 14.61
N CYS A 513 -0.04 4.59 14.50
CA CYS A 513 0.62 3.52 13.77
C CYS A 513 0.46 2.12 14.43
N MET A 514 0.37 2.02 15.76
CA MET A 514 0.33 0.72 16.48
C MET A 514 -1.04 0.03 16.45
N VAL A 515 -2.16 0.77 16.34
CA VAL A 515 -3.51 0.25 16.62
C VAL A 515 -4.09 -0.62 15.47
N ASN A 516 -3.26 -1.18 14.58
CA ASN A 516 -3.67 -2.04 13.45
C ASN A 516 -4.75 -1.43 12.55
N HIS A 517 -4.79 -0.10 12.53
CA HIS A 517 -5.67 0.71 11.74
C HIS A 517 -4.87 1.62 10.82
N VAL A 518 -3.59 1.33 10.53
CA VAL A 518 -2.78 2.21 9.69
C VAL A 518 -3.46 2.36 8.34
N ALA A 519 -3.78 1.28 7.62
CA ALA A 519 -4.49 1.35 6.34
C ALA A 519 -5.86 2.07 6.41
N ARG A 520 -6.68 1.82 7.45
CA ARG A 520 -8.00 2.47 7.60
C ARG A 520 -7.94 3.93 8.04
N THR A 521 -7.02 4.27 8.94
CA THR A 521 -6.80 5.64 9.47
C THR A 521 -6.15 6.49 8.41
N VAL A 522 -5.20 5.93 7.68
CA VAL A 522 -4.65 6.48 6.44
C VAL A 522 -5.81 6.71 5.47
N ASN A 523 -6.55 5.68 5.04
CA ASN A 523 -7.62 5.86 4.06
C ASN A 523 -8.73 6.83 4.51
N SER A 524 -8.99 6.98 5.82
CA SER A 524 -9.92 7.99 6.33
C SER A 524 -9.32 9.40 6.39
N LEU A 525 -8.03 9.56 6.69
CA LEU A 525 -7.31 10.83 6.64
C LEU A 525 -7.15 11.35 5.20
N PHE A 526 -7.13 10.44 4.23
CA PHE A 526 -6.89 10.73 2.80
C PHE A 526 -8.17 10.84 1.96
N ARG A 527 -9.35 10.59 2.53
CA ARG A 527 -10.65 10.68 1.83
C ARG A 527 -11.35 12.05 1.95
N ASP A 528 -10.81 13.01 2.69
CA ASP A 528 -11.49 14.29 2.88
C ASP A 528 -10.90 15.42 2.02
N GLU A 529 -11.83 16.15 1.37
CA GLU A 529 -11.71 17.34 0.52
C GLU A 529 -11.22 17.19 -0.95
N SER A 530 -12.15 16.88 -1.87
CA SER A 530 -12.46 17.74 -3.05
C SER A 530 -13.27 17.11 -4.21
N ILE A 531 -13.56 15.80 -4.24
CA ILE A 531 -14.06 15.17 -5.50
C ILE A 531 -15.57 14.86 -5.55
N GLU A 532 -16.34 14.88 -4.45
CA GLU A 532 -17.77 14.50 -4.51
C GLU A 532 -18.81 15.64 -4.60
N ASN A 533 -18.41 16.92 -4.49
CA ASN A 533 -19.38 18.03 -4.37
C ASN A 533 -19.70 18.82 -5.65
N ASN A 534 -19.35 18.32 -6.84
CA ASN A 534 -19.73 18.98 -8.10
C ASN A 534 -20.95 18.38 -8.81
N PHE A 535 -21.73 17.49 -8.18
CA PHE A 535 -22.87 16.84 -8.85
C PHE A 535 -24.27 17.03 -8.25
N LEU A 536 -24.47 17.82 -7.19
CA LEU A 536 -25.82 18.22 -6.78
C LEU A 536 -25.86 19.70 -6.38
N GLY A 537 -26.50 20.50 -7.23
CA GLY A 537 -26.57 21.95 -7.14
C GLY A 537 -27.40 22.51 -5.97
N LYS A 538 -27.03 23.74 -5.60
CA LYS A 538 -27.88 24.82 -5.02
C LYS A 538 -29.12 24.38 -4.23
N ILE A 539 -29.02 24.34 -2.90
CA ILE A 539 -30.10 24.86 -2.05
C ILE A 539 -29.51 25.76 -0.96
N GLN A 540 -29.90 27.01 -1.06
CA GLN A 540 -29.75 28.08 -0.09
C GLN A 540 -30.50 27.73 1.21
N ARG A 541 -29.86 27.79 2.38
CA ARG A 541 -30.55 28.11 3.63
C ARG A 541 -29.61 28.80 4.62
N LYS A 542 -29.88 30.09 4.81
CA LYS A 542 -29.40 30.94 5.91
C LYS A 542 -29.97 30.46 7.24
N GLY A 543 -29.10 30.44 8.26
CA GLY A 543 -29.38 30.84 9.65
C GLY A 543 -30.27 29.94 10.51
N LEU A 544 -29.67 29.24 11.48
CA LEU A 544 -29.79 29.55 12.92
C LEU A 544 -28.81 28.67 13.73
N LEU A 545 -27.99 29.34 14.54
CA LEU A 545 -27.01 28.82 15.52
C LEU A 545 -27.70 27.94 16.61
N PRO A 546 -26.98 27.07 17.36
CA PRO A 546 -25.72 27.41 18.04
C PRO A 546 -24.57 26.38 17.95
N HIS A 547 -23.43 26.93 17.54
CA HIS A 547 -22.06 26.65 17.95
C HIS A 547 -21.82 25.46 18.92
N GLU A 548 -21.65 24.25 18.37
CA GLU A 548 -20.85 23.23 19.03
C GLU A 548 -19.39 23.39 18.58
N ARG A 549 -18.55 23.85 19.52
CA ARG A 549 -17.10 23.85 19.37
C ARG A 549 -16.63 22.41 19.18
N ASN A 550 -15.97 22.16 18.05
CA ASN A 550 -14.98 21.12 17.88
C ASN A 550 -14.11 21.01 19.15
N ARG A 551 -14.28 19.95 19.94
CA ARG A 551 -13.34 19.57 20.99
C ARG A 551 -12.07 19.06 20.32
N GLY A 552 -11.17 19.99 19.99
CA GLY A 552 -9.75 19.69 19.97
C GLY A 552 -9.35 19.14 21.34
N GLY A 553 -8.61 18.04 21.37
CA GLY A 553 -8.13 17.41 22.60
C GLY A 553 -7.33 18.41 23.44
N ASN A 554 -7.95 18.94 24.50
CA ASN A 554 -7.27 19.80 25.45
C ASN A 554 -6.18 19.01 26.17
N LYS A 555 -4.95 19.51 26.10
CA LYS A 555 -3.78 19.02 26.83
C LYS A 555 -4.03 19.09 28.34
N ILE A 556 -4.34 17.98 29.00
CA ILE A 556 -4.47 17.92 30.47
C ILE A 556 -3.07 18.05 31.09
N ARG A 557 -2.89 19.02 32.00
CA ARG A 557 -1.64 19.18 32.79
C ARG A 557 -1.58 18.12 33.90
N ASP A 558 -0.37 17.70 34.31
CA ASP A 558 -0.22 16.65 35.35
C ASP A 558 -0.94 16.96 36.66
N ALA A 559 -0.88 18.20 37.13
CA ALA A 559 -1.60 18.63 38.33
C ALA A 559 -3.13 18.44 38.18
N GLU A 560 -3.66 18.79 37.01
CA GLU A 560 -5.09 18.68 36.69
C GLU A 560 -5.54 17.21 36.55
N PHE A 561 -4.68 16.34 36.03
CA PHE A 561 -4.94 14.89 36.00
C PHE A 561 -5.01 14.31 37.41
N TRP A 562 -4.02 14.63 38.26
CA TRP A 562 -3.97 14.08 39.61
C TRP A 562 -5.11 14.60 40.49
N GLU A 563 -5.56 15.85 40.31
CA GLU A 563 -6.80 16.35 40.94
C GLU A 563 -8.03 15.55 40.51
N LYS A 564 -8.18 15.25 39.20
CA LYS A 564 -9.27 14.41 38.69
C LYS A 564 -9.19 12.97 39.20
N PHE A 565 -7.98 12.42 39.36
CA PHE A 565 -7.75 11.08 39.94
C PHE A 565 -8.17 11.03 41.40
N GLU A 566 -7.76 12.01 42.22
CA GLU A 566 -8.17 12.09 43.64
C GLU A 566 -9.68 12.33 43.79
N ALA A 567 -10.24 13.21 42.97
CA ALA A 567 -11.69 13.46 42.94
C ALA A 567 -12.48 12.19 42.57
N PHE A 568 -11.98 11.40 41.60
CA PHE A 568 -12.58 10.12 41.24
C PHE A 568 -12.47 9.09 42.37
N GLN A 569 -11.35 9.05 43.09
CA GLN A 569 -11.17 8.16 44.25
C GLN A 569 -12.08 8.52 45.43
N ALA A 570 -12.24 9.82 45.71
CA ALA A 570 -13.12 10.32 46.77
C ALA A 570 -14.60 10.09 46.44
N ASN A 571 -14.99 10.11 45.16
CA ASN A 571 -16.37 9.96 44.71
C ASN A 571 -16.81 8.48 44.62
N LYS A 572 -17.00 7.83 45.77
CA LYS A 572 -17.48 6.43 45.86
C LYS A 572 -18.86 6.19 45.23
N GLN A 573 -19.68 7.23 45.11
CA GLN A 573 -21.00 7.14 44.48
C GLN A 573 -20.91 7.29 42.95
N GLY A 574 -20.01 8.15 42.45
CA GLY A 574 -19.69 8.27 41.02
C GLY A 574 -19.01 7.03 40.45
N GLN A 575 -18.26 6.26 41.25
CA GLN A 575 -17.74 4.95 40.82
C GLN A 575 -18.81 3.86 40.60
N LYS A 576 -20.09 4.16 40.88
CA LYS A 576 -21.24 3.31 40.54
C LYS A 576 -21.93 3.75 39.24
N ASP A 577 -21.55 4.90 38.68
CA ASP A 577 -22.05 5.46 37.43
C ASP A 577 -21.07 5.13 36.28
N ALA A 578 -21.59 4.48 35.24
CA ALA A 578 -20.80 4.13 34.06
C ALA A 578 -20.22 5.37 33.37
N ARG A 579 -20.94 6.51 33.35
CA ARG A 579 -20.50 7.76 32.71
C ARG A 579 -19.27 8.33 33.42
N ALA A 580 -19.30 8.35 34.74
CA ALA A 580 -18.19 8.83 35.55
C ALA A 580 -16.94 7.92 35.40
N ILE A 581 -17.13 6.61 35.31
CA ILE A 581 -16.04 5.66 35.02
C ILE A 581 -15.45 5.92 33.63
N VAL A 582 -16.27 6.07 32.59
CA VAL A 582 -15.80 6.32 31.22
C VAL A 582 -15.09 7.67 31.10
N VAL A 583 -15.59 8.72 31.74
CA VAL A 583 -14.93 10.03 31.80
C VAL A 583 -13.56 9.94 32.49
N PHE A 584 -13.48 9.17 33.57
CA PHE A 584 -12.21 8.89 34.24
C PHE A 584 -11.25 8.11 33.34
N LEU A 585 -11.70 7.03 32.71
CA LEU A 585 -10.89 6.22 31.79
C LEU A 585 -10.39 7.04 30.59
N ARG A 586 -11.20 7.95 30.04
CA ARG A 586 -10.75 8.91 29.00
C ARG A 586 -9.66 9.84 29.50
N SER A 587 -9.77 10.30 30.75
CA SER A 587 -8.74 11.14 31.37
C SER A 587 -7.44 10.35 31.56
N VAL A 588 -7.53 9.07 31.92
CA VAL A 588 -6.39 8.15 31.99
C VAL A 588 -5.77 7.94 30.61
N LEU A 589 -6.55 7.62 29.58
CA LEU A 589 -6.06 7.49 28.21
C LEU A 589 -5.40 8.78 27.72
N SER A 590 -6.02 9.94 27.95
CA SER A 590 -5.48 11.24 27.56
C SER A 590 -4.18 11.60 28.29
N TRP A 591 -3.99 11.13 29.52
CA TRP A 591 -2.77 11.31 30.28
C TRP A 591 -1.67 10.34 29.82
N LEU A 592 -2.01 9.08 29.55
CA LEU A 592 -1.09 8.05 29.05
C LEU A 592 -0.60 8.34 27.63
N ILE A 593 -1.44 8.86 26.74
CA ILE A 593 -1.08 9.29 25.38
C ILE A 593 0.06 10.32 25.40
N GLN A 594 0.18 11.12 26.46
CA GLN A 594 1.21 12.16 26.57
C GLN A 594 2.55 11.65 27.09
N ARG A 595 2.58 10.52 27.82
CA ARG A 595 3.77 10.02 28.55
C ARG A 595 4.23 8.62 28.16
N GLY A 596 3.42 7.86 27.44
CA GLY A 596 3.60 6.42 27.25
C GLY A 596 3.03 5.62 28.43
N PRO A 597 2.63 4.35 28.21
CA PRO A 597 2.12 3.51 29.29
C PRO A 597 3.22 3.16 30.30
N PRO A 598 2.92 3.15 31.62
CA PRO A 598 3.82 2.58 32.61
C PRO A 598 4.13 1.12 32.30
N THR A 599 5.36 0.66 32.59
CA THR A 599 5.81 -0.73 32.37
C THR A 599 4.92 -1.79 33.04
N LYS A 600 4.09 -1.39 34.00
CA LYS A 600 3.16 -2.26 34.74
C LYS A 600 1.73 -2.29 34.17
N ILE A 601 1.41 -1.48 33.15
CA ILE A 601 0.13 -1.54 32.45
C ILE A 601 0.29 -2.37 31.17
N ASP A 602 -0.48 -3.45 31.11
CA ASP A 602 -0.59 -4.31 29.94
C ASP A 602 -1.21 -3.54 28.75
N VAL A 603 -0.63 -3.66 27.56
CA VAL A 603 -1.11 -3.00 26.34
C VAL A 603 -2.51 -3.46 25.98
N ASP A 604 -2.82 -4.74 26.24
CA ASP A 604 -4.14 -5.32 26.01
C ASP A 604 -5.21 -4.65 26.88
N LEU A 605 -4.87 -4.34 28.13
CA LEU A 605 -5.77 -3.64 29.06
C LEU A 605 -6.09 -2.21 28.58
N LEU A 606 -5.16 -1.55 27.90
CA LEU A 606 -5.38 -0.19 27.35
C LEU A 606 -6.23 -0.20 26.09
N LEU A 607 -6.02 -1.20 25.22
CA LEU A 607 -6.86 -1.41 24.04
C LEU A 607 -8.30 -1.71 24.45
N GLU A 608 -8.50 -2.56 25.45
CA GLU A 608 -9.82 -2.81 26.02
C GLU A 608 -10.47 -1.55 26.60
N VAL A 609 -9.73 -0.74 27.37
CA VAL A 609 -10.25 0.50 27.94
C VAL A 609 -10.70 1.48 26.84
N ARG A 610 -9.92 1.59 25.75
CA ARG A 610 -10.29 2.41 24.60
C ARG A 610 -11.52 1.87 23.89
N GLN A 611 -11.59 0.56 23.67
CA GLN A 611 -12.74 -0.09 23.04
C GLN A 611 -14.02 0.14 23.85
N VAL A 612 -13.95 -0.02 25.17
CA VAL A 612 -15.07 0.24 26.09
C VAL A 612 -15.52 1.70 26.06
N CYS A 613 -14.58 2.65 25.99
CA CYS A 613 -14.91 4.07 25.86
C CYS A 613 -15.62 4.40 24.54
N ASN A 614 -15.23 3.75 23.44
CA ASN A 614 -15.79 3.96 22.11
C ASN A 614 -17.15 3.28 21.94
N ASP A 615 -17.29 2.05 22.45
CA ASP A 615 -18.55 1.31 22.43
C ASP A 615 -19.61 2.01 23.29
N PHE A 616 -19.18 2.67 24.37
CA PHE A 616 -20.04 3.55 25.16
C PHE A 616 -20.55 4.76 24.36
N ASP A 617 -19.73 5.35 23.48
CA ASP A 617 -20.14 6.48 22.62
C ASP A 617 -21.11 6.03 21.51
N LYS A 618 -20.86 4.87 20.88
CA LYS A 618 -21.75 4.31 19.84
C LYS A 618 -23.14 3.97 20.37
N GLN A 619 -23.23 3.51 21.62
CA GLN A 619 -24.52 3.26 22.28
C GLN A 619 -25.26 4.55 22.68
N SER A 620 -24.61 5.71 22.60
CA SER A 620 -25.19 7.01 22.97
C SER A 620 -25.76 7.81 21.79
N ASP A 621 -25.38 7.49 20.55
CA ASP A 621 -25.84 8.17 19.33
C ASP A 621 -27.09 7.53 18.70
N ASP A 622 -27.41 6.26 19.01
CA ASP A 622 -28.58 5.55 18.46
C ASP A 622 -29.87 5.80 19.28
N SER A 623 -30.65 6.81 18.87
CA SER A 623 -32.05 7.07 19.25
C SER A 623 -32.34 7.39 20.73
N ALA A 624 -33.24 8.35 20.94
CA ALA A 624 -33.58 8.97 22.22
C ALA A 624 -34.26 8.05 23.28
N GLU A 625 -34.22 6.72 23.16
CA GLU A 625 -35.03 5.84 24.01
C GLU A 625 -34.37 4.60 24.64
N LYS A 626 -33.05 4.38 24.56
CA LYS A 626 -32.40 3.30 25.36
C LYS A 626 -31.12 3.74 26.07
N ARG A 627 -31.33 4.19 27.31
CA ARG A 627 -30.33 4.53 28.33
C ARG A 627 -29.64 3.26 28.88
N ALA A 628 -28.94 2.48 28.04
CA ALA A 628 -28.61 1.07 28.33
C ALA A 628 -27.36 0.79 29.20
N CYS A 629 -26.58 1.80 29.60
CA CYS A 629 -25.53 1.64 30.62
C CYS A 629 -25.52 2.85 31.56
N VAL A 630 -26.42 2.86 32.55
CA VAL A 630 -26.43 3.91 33.59
C VAL A 630 -25.63 3.46 34.82
N THR A 631 -25.43 2.16 35.00
CA THR A 631 -24.74 1.62 36.16
C THR A 631 -23.40 1.00 35.78
N ALA A 632 -22.44 1.06 36.70
CA ALA A 632 -21.14 0.40 36.57
C ALA A 632 -21.28 -1.12 36.33
N LYS A 633 -22.37 -1.74 36.81
CA LYS A 633 -22.63 -3.17 36.64
C LYS A 633 -22.89 -3.52 35.16
N ASP A 634 -23.62 -2.66 34.45
CA ASP A 634 -23.90 -2.83 33.03
C ASP A 634 -22.61 -2.64 32.21
N LEU A 635 -21.82 -1.62 32.55
CA LEU A 635 -20.50 -1.38 31.92
C LEU A 635 -19.52 -2.55 32.14
N TYR A 636 -19.52 -3.17 33.32
CA TYR A 636 -18.66 -4.34 33.59
C TYR A 636 -19.17 -5.63 32.97
N SER A 637 -20.44 -5.67 32.52
CA SER A 637 -20.95 -6.82 31.77
C SER A 637 -20.45 -6.84 30.32
N THR A 638 -20.27 -5.66 29.71
CA THR A 638 -19.67 -5.48 28.38
C THR A 638 -18.14 -5.48 28.44
N TRP A 639 -17.57 -4.97 29.53
CA TRP A 639 -16.14 -5.00 29.81
C TRP A 639 -15.80 -6.18 30.73
N LYS A 640 -15.57 -7.38 30.16
CA LYS A 640 -15.30 -8.63 30.90
C LYS A 640 -14.23 -8.46 32.00
N ASP A 641 -14.59 -8.73 33.26
CA ASP A 641 -13.78 -8.46 34.47
C ASP A 641 -13.45 -6.97 34.74
N GLY A 642 -14.26 -6.05 34.19
CA GLY A 642 -14.02 -4.60 34.18
C GLY A 642 -13.82 -3.99 35.57
N GLY A 643 -14.52 -4.49 36.58
CA GLY A 643 -14.31 -4.06 37.97
C GLY A 643 -12.93 -4.42 38.54
N LYS A 644 -12.37 -5.58 38.18
CA LYS A 644 -10.99 -5.97 38.57
C LYS A 644 -9.96 -5.17 37.77
N LYS A 645 -10.23 -4.96 36.49
CA LYS A 645 -9.40 -4.19 35.56
C LYS A 645 -9.30 -2.70 35.95
N LEU A 646 -10.42 -2.07 36.28
CA LEU A 646 -10.44 -0.71 36.82
C LEU A 646 -9.64 -0.60 38.12
N LYS A 647 -9.77 -1.57 39.03
CA LYS A 647 -8.96 -1.62 40.26
C LYS A 647 -7.47 -1.75 39.96
N LYS A 648 -7.08 -2.56 38.96
CA LYS A 648 -5.69 -2.68 38.49
C LYS A 648 -5.18 -1.34 37.98
N ILE A 649 -5.94 -0.63 37.15
CA ILE A 649 -5.59 0.72 36.64
C ILE A 649 -5.37 1.70 37.80
N ILE A 650 -6.30 1.76 38.75
CA ILE A 650 -6.18 2.63 39.94
C ILE A 650 -4.94 2.28 40.77
N SER A 651 -4.66 0.99 40.95
CA SER A 651 -3.49 0.52 41.70
C SER A 651 -2.17 0.93 41.03
N VAL A 652 -2.09 0.82 39.70
CA VAL A 652 -0.89 1.23 38.96
C VAL A 652 -0.70 2.75 39.02
N LEU A 653 -1.77 3.52 38.83
CA LEU A 653 -1.71 4.99 38.96
C LEU A 653 -1.27 5.42 40.36
N ARG A 654 -1.65 4.68 41.42
CA ARG A 654 -1.17 4.93 42.78
C ARG A 654 0.34 4.65 42.93
N SER A 655 0.85 3.57 42.33
CA SER A 655 2.30 3.31 42.39
C SER A 655 3.09 4.34 41.59
N GLU A 656 2.58 4.77 40.45
CA GLU A 656 3.22 5.83 39.65
C GLU A 656 3.25 7.16 40.37
N LYS A 657 2.16 7.55 41.03
CA LYS A 657 2.13 8.77 41.87
C LYS A 657 3.17 8.71 42.99
N ALA A 658 3.32 7.54 43.64
CA ALA A 658 4.29 7.34 44.70
C ALA A 658 5.74 7.41 44.18
N SER A 659 6.02 6.78 43.03
CA SER A 659 7.33 6.84 42.37
C SER A 659 7.70 8.27 41.99
N MET A 660 6.77 9.03 41.38
CA MET A 660 7.01 10.42 41.00
C MET A 660 7.29 11.33 42.21
N GLU A 661 6.66 11.06 43.36
CA GLU A 661 6.89 11.83 44.58
C GLU A 661 8.19 11.43 45.30
N GLU A 662 8.65 10.21 45.09
CA GLU A 662 9.98 9.74 45.51
C GLU A 662 11.08 10.31 44.64
N ASP A 663 10.92 10.33 43.32
CA ASP A 663 11.84 10.97 42.38
C ASP A 663 11.98 12.48 42.64
N ARG A 664 10.86 13.17 42.98
CA ARG A 664 10.90 14.58 43.39
C ARG A 664 11.64 14.81 44.69
N ARG A 665 11.47 13.93 45.69
CA ARG A 665 12.22 14.00 46.96
C ARG A 665 13.71 13.72 46.74
N ASN A 666 14.04 12.77 45.87
CA ASN A 666 15.42 12.45 45.50
C ASN A 666 16.08 13.58 44.70
N ALA A 667 15.34 14.23 43.79
CA ALA A 667 15.83 15.40 43.05
C ALA A 667 16.04 16.61 43.96
N ALA A 668 15.12 16.86 44.90
CA ALA A 668 15.28 17.93 45.90
C ALA A 668 16.45 17.66 46.86
N ALA A 669 16.68 16.40 47.24
CA ALA A 669 17.84 16.00 48.05
C ALA A 669 19.17 16.13 47.27
N ALA A 670 19.15 15.84 45.96
CA ALA A 670 20.31 16.02 45.08
C ALA A 670 20.63 17.52 44.87
N ASP A 671 19.62 18.38 44.71
CA ASP A 671 19.82 19.84 44.60
C ASP A 671 20.39 20.44 45.90
N VAL A 672 19.98 19.94 47.07
CA VAL A 672 20.57 20.33 48.37
C VAL A 672 22.01 19.83 48.52
N ALA A 673 22.33 18.63 48.03
CA ALA A 673 23.70 18.09 48.04
C ALA A 673 24.63 18.82 47.06
N VAL A 674 24.10 19.32 45.94
CA VAL A 674 24.85 20.14 44.97
C VAL A 674 25.09 21.56 45.49
N GLN A 675 24.15 22.12 46.29
CA GLN A 675 24.35 23.39 46.97
C GLN A 675 25.35 23.29 48.14
N SER A 676 25.45 22.15 48.84
CA SER A 676 26.48 21.97 49.89
C SER A 676 27.90 21.73 49.36
N HIS A 677 28.06 21.43 48.06
CA HIS A 677 29.37 21.22 47.44
C HIS A 677 29.92 22.44 46.68
N THR A 678 29.20 23.57 46.67
CA THR A 678 29.65 24.80 45.99
C THR A 678 30.10 25.93 46.93
N ASP A 679 29.90 25.80 48.24
CA ASP A 679 30.46 26.71 49.26
C ASP A 679 31.53 26.01 50.10
N GLY A 680 32.79 26.02 49.62
CA GLY A 680 33.89 25.51 50.43
C GLY A 680 35.21 25.29 49.72
N CYS A 681 35.77 26.29 49.03
CA CYS A 681 37.20 26.29 48.68
C CYS A 681 37.73 27.72 48.51
N SER A 682 38.25 28.29 49.60
CA SER A 682 39.18 29.43 49.60
C SER A 682 39.94 29.45 50.91
N GLY A 683 41.23 29.11 50.89
CA GLY A 683 42.13 29.23 52.03
C GLY A 683 43.46 28.53 51.81
N SER A 684 44.46 29.31 51.38
CA SER A 684 45.86 28.94 51.12
C SER A 684 46.71 28.81 52.40
N GLU A 685 47.45 27.68 52.50
CA GLU A 685 48.83 27.43 53.04
C GLU A 685 49.31 27.99 54.42
N PRO A 686 50.47 27.55 55.01
CA PRO A 686 51.47 26.52 54.61
C PRO A 686 52.00 25.56 55.73
N GLY A 687 52.69 24.48 55.29
CA GLY A 687 54.01 24.05 55.81
C GLY A 687 54.12 22.92 56.86
N THR A 688 54.73 21.77 56.50
CA THR A 688 56.03 21.23 57.01
C THR A 688 56.19 19.71 56.79
N GLY A 689 57.32 19.30 56.18
CA GLY A 689 58.24 18.28 56.71
C GLY A 689 58.14 16.80 56.31
N ALA A 690 59.17 16.35 55.55
CA ALA A 690 59.86 15.03 55.61
C ALA A 690 59.07 13.74 55.23
N ALA A 691 59.64 12.65 54.69
CA ALA A 691 60.90 12.25 54.06
C ALA A 691 60.72 10.77 53.62
N GLU A 692 61.48 10.30 52.60
CA GLU A 692 61.91 8.91 52.33
C GLU A 692 60.82 7.82 52.10
N GLU A 693 60.95 6.74 51.31
CA GLU A 693 61.94 6.18 50.39
C GLU A 693 61.23 5.04 49.61
N ASP A 694 61.86 4.63 48.51
CA ASP A 694 61.81 3.31 47.87
C ASP A 694 60.65 2.84 46.96
N ALA A 695 61.01 2.74 45.68
CA ALA A 695 60.56 1.74 44.71
C ALA A 695 61.35 0.40 44.92
N PRO A 696 61.00 -0.76 44.35
CA PRO A 696 61.09 -0.94 42.89
C PRO A 696 60.12 -1.92 42.22
N GLU A 697 60.32 -1.96 40.90
CA GLU A 697 59.72 -2.68 39.78
C GLU A 697 59.64 -4.22 39.78
N ALA A 698 58.69 -4.68 38.93
CA ALA A 698 58.79 -5.72 37.88
C ALA A 698 58.45 -7.21 38.12
N ARG A 699 57.47 -7.63 37.29
CA ARG A 699 57.33 -8.84 36.43
C ARG A 699 57.69 -10.24 36.98
N GLY A 700 56.78 -11.19 36.77
CA GLY A 700 57.12 -12.61 36.62
C GLY A 700 55.92 -13.56 36.52
N LEU A 701 55.79 -14.23 35.37
CA LEU A 701 54.93 -15.41 35.15
C LEU A 701 55.40 -16.62 35.97
N SER A 702 54.47 -17.46 36.46
CA SER A 702 54.38 -18.92 36.20
C SER A 702 53.58 -19.68 37.28
N THR A 703 52.66 -20.52 36.84
CA THR A 703 51.99 -21.66 37.52
C THR A 703 52.94 -22.85 37.78
N PRO A 704 52.53 -24.03 38.32
CA PRO A 704 51.36 -24.41 39.14
C PRO A 704 51.71 -25.34 40.35
N GLU A 705 50.64 -25.82 40.99
CA GLU A 705 50.46 -27.08 41.74
C GLU A 705 50.34 -26.93 43.26
N ASP A 706 49.13 -27.22 43.78
CA ASP A 706 49.01 -28.31 44.74
C ASP A 706 47.60 -28.91 44.81
N VAL A 707 47.63 -30.20 45.12
CA VAL A 707 46.57 -31.20 45.10
C VAL A 707 45.94 -31.31 46.48
N GLU A 708 44.62 -31.49 46.57
CA GLU A 708 44.09 -32.40 47.61
C GLU A 708 42.78 -33.08 47.21
N ALA A 709 42.67 -34.33 47.66
CA ALA A 709 41.80 -35.38 47.16
C ALA A 709 40.55 -35.57 48.04
N HIS A 710 39.48 -36.14 47.46
CA HIS A 710 38.75 -37.21 48.15
C HIS A 710 38.02 -38.19 47.20
N LYS A 711 38.22 -39.47 47.51
CA LYS A 711 37.69 -40.70 46.90
C LYS A 711 36.17 -40.86 47.11
N GLN A 712 35.47 -41.50 46.17
CA GLN A 712 34.91 -42.86 46.39
C GLN A 712 34.37 -43.56 45.13
N LYS A 713 34.82 -44.83 45.03
CA LYS A 713 34.47 -45.98 44.17
C LYS A 713 32.95 -46.26 44.11
N SER A 714 32.33 -46.49 42.95
CA SER A 714 32.34 -47.66 42.02
C SER A 714 31.25 -48.73 42.25
N LYS A 715 30.48 -49.03 41.20
CA LYS A 715 30.13 -50.38 40.67
C LYS A 715 29.08 -50.24 39.55
N LYS A 716 29.44 -50.58 38.29
CA LYS A 716 29.08 -51.82 37.55
C LYS A 716 27.56 -51.96 37.33
N LYS A 717 27.01 -52.20 36.13
CA LYS A 717 27.50 -53.00 34.99
C LYS A 717 26.55 -52.84 33.77
N SER A 718 27.11 -52.76 32.56
CA SER A 718 26.79 -53.58 31.36
C SER A 718 25.37 -53.57 30.73
N LYS A 719 25.24 -53.13 29.47
CA LYS A 719 25.16 -54.03 28.29
C LYS A 719 25.34 -53.28 26.96
N LYS A 720 25.82 -54.04 25.98
CA LYS A 720 26.51 -53.70 24.73
C LYS A 720 25.54 -53.73 23.52
N CYS A 721 25.80 -52.88 22.53
CA CYS A 721 25.68 -53.05 21.06
C CYS A 721 24.52 -53.84 20.43
N ARG A 722 23.91 -53.30 19.37
CA ARG A 722 24.37 -53.52 17.98
C ARG A 722 23.57 -52.72 16.93
N ARG A 723 24.31 -52.33 15.89
CA ARG A 723 23.92 -51.88 14.55
C ARG A 723 22.92 -52.84 13.89
N HIS A 724 22.13 -52.35 12.94
CA HIS A 724 22.14 -52.90 11.58
C HIS A 724 21.55 -51.91 10.56
N ALA A 725 22.22 -51.84 9.42
CA ALA A 725 21.85 -51.14 8.22
C ALA A 725 20.98 -52.03 7.32
N LEU A 726 20.05 -51.38 6.59
CA LEU A 726 19.59 -51.58 5.20
C LEU A 726 19.18 -53.00 4.75
N PRO A 727 18.26 -53.14 3.77
CA PRO A 727 18.32 -52.54 2.42
C PRO A 727 17.49 -51.27 2.23
#